data_AF-N8VK29-F1
#
_entry.id   AF-N8VK29-F1
#
_cell.length_a   1.000
_cell.length_b   1.000
_cell.length_c   1.000
_cell.angle_alpha   90.00
_cell.angle_beta   90.00
_cell.angle_gamma   90.00
#
_symmetry.space_group_name_H-M   'P 1'
#
loop_
_entity.id
_entity.type
_entity.pdbx_description
1 polymer ?
#
loop_
_entity_poly.entity_id
_entity_poly.type
_entity_poly.pdbx_seq_one_letter_code
_entity_poly.pdbx_strand_id
1 'polypeptide(L)'
;MSQQENYDWIKAFKELKELVKGYRNNQKGLIELLETAGIDVPSDEYPEKNKVPLEHMDPFSFLSLINKHPNAYRRSEFVNKILGKEILNTEIEHFAGVPTSQGTAALFFPYRYHRKDGDIEKLWDLFECMDDPSKITAQMFQEVLSIHSVGFSKLTQGLFWYAPELYLPIDGQTTPYLIDINFPQAYKIKNANSYSVAWQEYQRCLSQIRQAYTQPFAKISFEAWLQNGKKYSAAQAIQYLEKRYGAPIGSTHIQVFKNRLNREIAVDPSLKSVKIFIELMPTVDFFPNIDRVYGISDKRNQHLDTYSEHLGTVNSAVLLKNLTEETLKLLCDWYERPESGGLKERVDQFLSQWAVSSISKLKFKNYYQLNQYDSFARWIDLFDISMGATYGNNFHVWQPQDEKKEHREHIVYQYENKYAWQKSFGQTFDEAFETVKQRVQAVVEFVRNGQFIEIEKIELNDALKWKIAFVYQDFAKPKVYPFFSKEDLKRLGYKSIVNSSSFSYMAAYEQLDVDRQGKDYFEYVKQLNQRILEARMHEMGKKIAKKNNIDEGQQDMNKISHALNRILFGAAGTGKTYNTVNHALAILQGTDIETIREKERTDGRQQLKKDFEKFRADGRIEFVTFHQSFSYEDFVEGIRAETDNGSISYSVQPGLFKIICDRARENKKVMKDLGVRSEANVWKLSIGDLSTRQYCFAHNEIRVGWGETGDLSLKETKYSQGYTQFSSTDHHTLEQFISGVEIGDVVVCLKSTSEICAVGVVTGDYFFDTQLPSEVREDYLHCRNVNWILKDLEFNIRALNGGVGLTLKTMYRLWRFTWNDLLQALNQEGYLLSQDNENPEPFVLIIDEINRGNISRIFGELITLIEDSKRAGNEESLSVKLPYSKKEFSVPKNLYIIGTMNSSDRSLTGLDIALRRRFTFIEMPPKPKLLKNVIIEGVNIGKLLEVINQRIEVLLDRDHCIGHANFMSLKENPTLEHLAGIFKQKIIPQLQEYFFDDWAKINLVFFNNGMIVEDKEINISGLFPANIEQDMHYSEQKKIWKIETEAFKTIDAFTKILGSKS
;
A
#
# COMPACT_ATOMS: atom_id res chain seq x y z
N MET A 1 -25.76 -39.29 23.51
CA MET A 1 -26.66 -38.43 24.28
C MET A 1 -27.64 -37.82 23.30
N SER A 2 -28.93 -38.02 23.53
CA SER A 2 -30.05 -37.49 22.76
C SER A 2 -30.01 -35.96 22.74
N GLN A 3 -29.53 -35.35 21.65
CA GLN A 3 -29.69 -33.92 21.46
C GLN A 3 -31.15 -33.67 21.06
N GLN A 4 -31.93 -33.10 21.99
CA GLN A 4 -33.16 -32.38 21.66
C GLN A 4 -32.88 -31.47 20.47
N GLU A 5 -33.62 -31.62 19.37
CA GLU A 5 -33.45 -30.74 18.21
C GLU A 5 -33.80 -29.30 18.62
N ASN A 6 -32.77 -28.48 18.88
CA ASN A 6 -32.82 -27.07 19.30
C ASN A 6 -33.47 -26.19 18.21
N TYR A 7 -34.80 -26.14 18.16
CA TYR A 7 -35.58 -25.21 17.33
C TYR A 7 -36.36 -24.18 18.17
N ASP A 8 -35.90 -23.86 19.37
CA ASP A 8 -36.59 -22.95 20.30
C ASP A 8 -36.80 -21.54 19.73
N TRP A 9 -35.93 -21.08 18.81
CA TRP A 9 -36.16 -19.84 18.08
C TRP A 9 -37.42 -19.87 17.22
N ILE A 10 -37.83 -21.02 16.67
CA ILE A 10 -39.07 -21.11 15.89
C ILE A 10 -40.26 -20.74 16.77
N LYS A 11 -40.27 -21.22 18.02
CA LYS A 11 -41.29 -20.84 19.01
C LYS A 11 -41.25 -19.34 19.29
N ALA A 12 -40.07 -18.77 19.50
CA ALA A 12 -39.94 -17.34 19.79
C ALA A 12 -40.32 -16.44 18.59
N PHE A 13 -40.01 -16.83 17.35
CA PHE A 13 -40.44 -16.09 16.17
C PHE A 13 -41.95 -16.18 15.92
N LYS A 14 -42.60 -17.28 16.31
CA LYS A 14 -44.07 -17.39 16.34
C LYS A 14 -44.69 -16.39 17.33
N GLU A 15 -44.13 -16.27 18.53
CA GLU A 15 -44.58 -15.28 19.52
C GLU A 15 -44.32 -13.83 19.07
N LEU A 16 -43.12 -13.55 18.52
CA LEU A 16 -42.79 -12.23 17.96
C LEU A 16 -43.76 -11.84 16.84
N LYS A 17 -44.11 -12.78 15.98
CA LYS A 17 -45.08 -12.57 14.91
C LYS A 17 -46.45 -12.14 15.46
N GLU A 18 -46.99 -12.88 16.43
CA GLU A 18 -48.30 -12.56 17.00
C GLU A 18 -48.29 -11.22 17.75
N LEU A 19 -47.17 -10.88 18.42
CA LEU A 19 -46.95 -9.55 18.98
C LEU A 19 -47.02 -8.48 17.89
N VAL A 20 -46.23 -8.62 16.82
CA VAL A 20 -46.05 -7.59 15.78
C VAL A 20 -47.34 -7.30 15.00
N LYS A 21 -48.20 -8.30 14.75
CA LYS A 21 -49.50 -8.11 14.09
C LYS A 21 -50.38 -7.05 14.79
N GLY A 22 -50.25 -6.89 16.11
CA GLY A 22 -50.99 -5.89 16.88
C GLY A 22 -50.53 -4.43 16.67
N TYR A 23 -49.43 -4.19 15.97
CA TYR A 23 -48.78 -2.87 15.90
C TYR A 23 -48.92 -2.16 14.55
N ARG A 24 -49.75 -2.65 13.62
CA ARG A 24 -49.97 -1.98 12.31
C ARG A 24 -50.34 -0.50 12.47
N ASN A 25 -51.23 -0.21 13.42
CA ASN A 25 -51.67 1.16 13.75
C ASN A 25 -50.82 1.85 14.84
N ASN A 26 -49.77 1.20 15.36
CA ASN A 26 -48.87 1.73 16.38
C ASN A 26 -47.40 1.42 16.05
N GLN A 27 -46.94 1.85 14.88
CA GLN A 27 -45.58 1.52 14.41
C GLN A 27 -44.47 2.11 15.31
N LYS A 28 -44.72 3.24 15.97
CA LYS A 28 -43.80 3.84 16.94
C LYS A 28 -43.58 2.93 18.17
N GLY A 29 -44.62 2.21 18.60
CA GLY A 29 -44.48 1.22 19.67
C GLY A 29 -43.49 0.09 19.34
N LEU A 30 -43.35 -0.30 18.06
CA LEU A 30 -42.33 -1.26 17.65
C LEU A 30 -40.92 -0.70 17.77
N ILE A 31 -40.74 0.59 17.50
CA ILE A 31 -39.44 1.28 17.65
C ILE A 31 -39.05 1.32 19.13
N GLU A 32 -39.98 1.71 19.99
CA GLU A 32 -39.77 1.77 21.44
C GLU A 32 -39.45 0.39 22.05
N LEU A 33 -40.06 -0.69 21.53
CA LEU A 33 -39.74 -2.06 21.93
C LEU A 33 -38.30 -2.45 21.58
N LEU A 34 -37.82 -2.11 20.38
CA LEU A 34 -36.44 -2.37 19.97
C LEU A 34 -35.44 -1.59 20.82
N GLU A 35 -35.70 -0.30 21.04
CA GLU A 35 -34.84 0.57 21.86
C GLU A 35 -34.77 0.08 23.31
N THR A 36 -35.91 -0.30 23.90
CA THR A 36 -35.99 -0.85 25.26
C THR A 36 -35.25 -2.18 25.38
N ALA A 37 -35.25 -3.00 24.33
CA ALA A 37 -34.46 -4.24 24.28
C ALA A 37 -32.95 -4.00 24.13
N GLY A 38 -32.53 -2.76 23.82
CA GLY A 38 -31.14 -2.37 23.59
C GLY A 38 -30.67 -2.58 22.15
N ILE A 39 -31.60 -2.65 21.19
CA ILE A 39 -31.29 -2.69 19.76
C ILE A 39 -31.18 -1.25 19.25
N ASP A 40 -30.07 -0.94 18.58
CA ASP A 40 -29.85 0.36 17.95
C ASP A 40 -30.73 0.53 16.70
N VAL A 41 -31.68 1.46 16.76
CA VAL A 41 -32.60 1.78 15.67
C VAL A 41 -31.99 2.91 14.82
N PRO A 42 -31.81 2.71 13.50
CA PRO A 42 -31.23 3.72 12.64
C PRO A 42 -32.14 4.95 12.50
N SER A 43 -31.53 6.15 12.43
CA SER A 43 -32.22 7.38 12.06
C SER A 43 -32.69 7.35 10.60
N ASP A 44 -33.80 8.04 10.32
CA ASP A 44 -34.24 8.37 8.97
C ASP A 44 -33.46 9.58 8.41
N GLU A 45 -33.56 9.84 7.12
CA GLU A 45 -32.78 10.88 6.44
C GLU A 45 -33.64 11.66 5.44
N TYR A 46 -33.49 12.99 5.42
CA TYR A 46 -34.06 13.89 4.42
C TYR A 46 -33.10 14.13 3.23
N PRO A 47 -33.56 14.68 2.09
CA PRO A 47 -32.70 14.90 0.91
C PRO A 47 -31.41 15.70 1.18
N GLU A 48 -31.42 16.55 2.21
CA GLU A 48 -30.28 17.37 2.66
C GLU A 48 -29.28 16.63 3.56
N LYS A 49 -29.44 15.31 3.73
CA LYS A 49 -28.67 14.46 4.66
C LYS A 49 -28.81 14.77 6.14
N ASN A 50 -29.89 15.49 6.49
CA ASN A 50 -30.26 15.73 7.88
C ASN A 50 -30.88 14.45 8.46
N LYS A 51 -30.28 13.96 9.56
CA LYS A 51 -30.77 12.79 10.29
C LYS A 51 -31.96 13.17 11.17
N VAL A 52 -33.03 12.40 11.10
CA VAL A 52 -34.20 12.54 11.98
C VAL A 52 -34.59 11.19 12.60
N PRO A 53 -35.26 11.19 13.77
CA PRO A 53 -35.76 9.96 14.35
C PRO A 53 -36.69 9.21 13.38
N LEU A 54 -36.63 7.88 13.41
CA LEU A 54 -37.52 7.05 12.61
C LEU A 54 -38.94 7.08 13.22
N GLU A 55 -39.95 7.39 12.41
CA GLU A 55 -41.34 7.51 12.87
C GLU A 55 -42.20 6.29 12.48
N HIS A 56 -41.76 5.54 11.48
CA HIS A 56 -42.52 4.43 10.88
C HIS A 56 -41.69 3.16 10.85
N MET A 57 -42.36 2.02 11.06
CA MET A 57 -41.74 0.69 11.13
C MET A 57 -42.65 -0.33 10.46
N ASP A 58 -42.04 -1.21 9.67
CA ASP A 58 -42.68 -2.37 9.07
C ASP A 58 -42.23 -3.65 9.81
N PRO A 59 -43.01 -4.73 9.71
CA PRO A 59 -42.76 -5.94 10.49
C PRO A 59 -41.49 -6.69 10.06
N PHE A 60 -41.09 -6.62 8.77
CA PHE A 60 -39.84 -7.22 8.31
C PHE A 60 -38.61 -6.44 8.77
N SER A 61 -38.67 -5.10 8.79
CA SER A 61 -37.60 -4.28 9.38
C SER A 61 -37.42 -4.57 10.86
N PHE A 62 -38.52 -4.73 11.61
CA PHE A 62 -38.47 -5.09 13.04
C PHE A 62 -37.73 -6.41 13.24
N LEU A 63 -38.12 -7.48 12.53
CA LEU A 63 -37.45 -8.79 12.59
C LEU A 63 -35.99 -8.74 12.08
N SER A 64 -35.73 -7.90 11.08
CA SER A 64 -34.40 -7.69 10.51
C SER A 64 -33.44 -7.04 11.51
N LEU A 65 -33.90 -6.05 12.29
CA LEU A 65 -33.10 -5.37 13.31
C LEU A 65 -32.74 -6.30 14.47
N ILE A 66 -33.64 -7.20 14.87
CA ILE A 66 -33.33 -8.30 15.81
C ILE A 66 -32.24 -9.21 15.22
N ASN A 67 -32.35 -9.57 13.94
CA ASN A 67 -31.42 -10.48 13.26
C ASN A 67 -30.15 -9.83 12.69
N LYS A 68 -29.95 -8.52 12.90
CA LYS A 68 -28.78 -7.76 12.43
C LYS A 68 -27.48 -8.18 13.12
N HIS A 69 -27.56 -8.66 14.36
CA HIS A 69 -26.37 -9.01 15.15
C HIS A 69 -25.91 -10.45 14.85
N PRO A 70 -24.62 -10.67 14.49
CA PRO A 70 -24.11 -11.99 14.16
C PRO A 70 -23.96 -12.91 15.39
N ASN A 71 -23.94 -12.33 16.59
CA ASN A 71 -23.80 -13.07 17.83
C ASN A 71 -25.16 -13.65 18.27
N ALA A 72 -25.27 -14.98 18.29
CA ALA A 72 -26.50 -15.70 18.65
C ALA A 72 -26.98 -15.42 20.08
N TYR A 73 -26.06 -15.26 21.03
CA TYR A 73 -26.37 -14.94 22.43
C TYR A 73 -27.05 -13.57 22.55
N ARG A 74 -26.50 -12.54 21.88
CA ARG A 74 -27.11 -11.20 21.84
C ARG A 74 -28.51 -11.21 21.24
N ARG A 75 -28.73 -11.97 20.16
CA ARG A 75 -30.07 -12.12 19.56
C ARG A 75 -31.06 -12.77 20.52
N SER A 76 -30.64 -13.81 21.23
CA SER A 76 -31.45 -14.44 22.29
C SER A 76 -31.78 -13.46 23.40
N GLU A 77 -30.82 -12.63 23.83
CA GLU A 77 -31.04 -11.59 24.85
C GLU A 77 -32.11 -10.59 24.40
N PHE A 78 -32.03 -10.10 23.16
CA PHE A 78 -33.02 -9.16 22.63
C PHE A 78 -34.42 -9.76 22.59
N VAL A 79 -34.57 -10.98 22.08
CA VAL A 79 -35.88 -11.64 22.00
C VAL A 79 -36.46 -11.88 23.40
N ASN A 80 -35.66 -12.31 24.36
CA ASN A 80 -36.09 -12.46 25.75
C ASN A 80 -36.45 -11.12 26.41
N LYS A 81 -35.82 -10.00 26.03
CA LYS A 81 -36.23 -8.67 26.51
C LYS A 81 -37.55 -8.20 25.90
N ILE A 82 -37.77 -8.48 24.62
CA ILE A 82 -39.00 -8.08 23.90
C ILE A 82 -40.20 -8.90 24.37
N LEU A 83 -40.05 -10.22 24.53
CA LEU A 83 -41.17 -11.11 24.84
C LEU A 83 -41.31 -11.48 26.33
N GLY A 84 -40.28 -11.24 27.16
CA GLY A 84 -40.25 -11.62 28.58
C GLY A 84 -39.18 -12.66 28.92
N LYS A 85 -38.65 -12.60 30.16
CA LYS A 85 -37.34 -13.15 30.59
C LYS A 85 -37.12 -14.68 30.55
N GLU A 86 -38.03 -15.50 30.01
CA GLU A 86 -37.93 -16.98 30.10
C GLU A 86 -38.26 -17.74 28.81
N ILE A 87 -38.28 -17.09 27.63
CA ILE A 87 -38.75 -17.76 26.39
C ILE A 87 -37.69 -18.62 25.70
N LEU A 88 -36.42 -18.17 25.64
CA LEU A 88 -35.32 -18.86 24.95
C LEU A 88 -34.21 -19.38 25.89
N ASN A 89 -34.53 -19.66 27.16
CA ASN A 89 -33.61 -20.10 28.25
C ASN A 89 -32.20 -20.53 27.76
N THR A 90 -31.18 -19.68 27.98
CA THR A 90 -29.93 -19.63 27.19
C THR A 90 -29.06 -20.90 27.25
N GLU A 91 -29.01 -21.62 26.13
CA GLU A 91 -27.90 -22.50 25.70
C GLU A 91 -27.39 -22.04 24.32
N ILE A 92 -26.12 -22.33 24.00
CA ILE A 92 -25.30 -21.59 23.01
C ILE A 92 -25.76 -21.75 21.53
N GLU A 93 -26.81 -22.52 21.24
CA GLU A 93 -27.20 -22.95 19.88
C GLU A 93 -28.48 -22.30 19.31
N HIS A 94 -29.18 -21.46 20.06
CA HIS A 94 -30.58 -21.07 19.77
C HIS A 94 -30.85 -20.34 18.45
N PHE A 95 -29.87 -19.76 17.76
CA PHE A 95 -30.09 -19.07 16.47
C PHE A 95 -29.25 -19.64 15.32
N ALA A 96 -28.68 -20.83 15.49
CA ALA A 96 -27.96 -21.50 14.42
C ALA A 96 -28.93 -21.83 13.26
N GLY A 97 -28.51 -21.57 12.02
CA GLY A 97 -29.39 -21.72 10.85
C GLY A 97 -30.39 -20.58 10.61
N VAL A 98 -30.47 -19.56 11.48
CA VAL A 98 -31.30 -18.36 11.25
C VAL A 98 -30.49 -17.31 10.47
N PRO A 99 -30.92 -16.90 9.25
CA PRO A 99 -30.22 -15.90 8.44
C PRO A 99 -30.01 -14.58 9.20
N THR A 100 -28.83 -13.99 9.04
CA THR A 100 -28.51 -12.68 9.60
C THR A 100 -28.73 -11.57 8.58
N SER A 101 -29.18 -10.42 9.07
CA SER A 101 -29.39 -9.22 8.25
C SER A 101 -28.08 -8.43 8.08
N GLN A 102 -27.91 -7.69 6.97
CA GLN A 102 -26.71 -6.87 6.74
C GLN A 102 -26.76 -5.59 7.57
N GLY A 103 -25.70 -5.32 8.34
CA GLY A 103 -25.64 -4.20 9.29
C GLY A 103 -25.92 -2.80 8.72
N THR A 104 -25.60 -2.56 7.45
CA THR A 104 -25.76 -1.28 6.76
C THR A 104 -27.06 -1.15 5.97
N ALA A 105 -27.87 -2.22 5.88
CA ALA A 105 -29.09 -2.25 5.05
C ALA A 105 -30.23 -3.04 5.73
N ALA A 106 -30.43 -2.84 7.03
CA ALA A 106 -31.38 -3.62 7.83
C ALA A 106 -32.86 -3.31 7.51
N LEU A 107 -33.21 -2.07 7.17
CA LEU A 107 -34.60 -1.66 6.90
C LEU A 107 -35.10 -2.21 5.54
N PHE A 108 -36.33 -2.70 5.49
CA PHE A 108 -37.02 -3.18 4.29
C PHE A 108 -37.67 -2.05 3.48
N PHE A 109 -37.61 -0.81 3.95
CA PHE A 109 -37.96 0.39 3.20
C PHE A 109 -36.75 1.35 3.12
N PRO A 110 -36.67 2.23 2.11
CA PRO A 110 -35.58 3.19 1.97
C PRO A 110 -35.76 4.39 2.91
N TYR A 111 -34.72 5.22 3.02
CA TYR A 111 -34.79 6.52 3.70
C TYR A 111 -35.92 7.39 3.15
N ARG A 112 -36.41 8.33 3.97
CA ARG A 112 -37.58 9.17 3.68
C ARG A 112 -37.53 9.85 2.31
N TYR A 113 -36.36 10.31 1.87
CA TYR A 113 -36.20 10.95 0.55
C TYR A 113 -36.33 10.01 -0.67
N HIS A 114 -36.23 8.69 -0.47
CA HIS A 114 -36.41 7.68 -1.51
C HIS A 114 -37.65 6.80 -1.30
N ARG A 115 -38.37 6.96 -0.18
CA ARG A 115 -39.56 6.20 0.17
C ARG A 115 -40.77 6.73 -0.59
N LYS A 116 -41.53 5.83 -1.21
CA LYS A 116 -42.80 6.18 -1.84
C LYS A 116 -43.95 6.00 -0.87
N ASP A 117 -45.02 6.75 -1.07
CA ASP A 117 -46.25 6.58 -0.31
C ASP A 117 -46.78 5.15 -0.48
N GLY A 118 -47.13 4.52 0.64
CA GLY A 118 -47.63 3.14 0.69
C GLY A 118 -46.55 2.04 0.66
N ASP A 119 -45.25 2.35 0.59
CA ASP A 119 -44.21 1.30 0.61
C ASP A 119 -44.22 0.48 1.92
N ILE A 120 -44.48 1.14 3.06
CA ILE A 120 -44.60 0.47 4.36
C ILE A 120 -45.90 -0.36 4.44
N GLU A 121 -47.00 0.13 3.86
CA GLU A 121 -48.27 -0.61 3.85
C GLU A 121 -48.18 -1.90 3.03
N LYS A 122 -47.48 -1.89 1.89
CA LYS A 122 -47.24 -3.12 1.10
C LYS A 122 -46.51 -4.19 1.90
N LEU A 123 -45.57 -3.79 2.77
CA LEU A 123 -44.84 -4.70 3.65
C LEU A 123 -45.77 -5.29 4.72
N TRP A 124 -46.68 -4.48 5.29
CA TRP A 124 -47.72 -4.97 6.21
C TRP A 124 -48.70 -5.93 5.52
N ASP A 125 -49.20 -5.57 4.33
CA ASP A 125 -50.15 -6.38 3.58
C ASP A 125 -49.58 -7.77 3.24
N LEU A 126 -48.30 -7.82 2.84
CA LEU A 126 -47.62 -9.10 2.63
C LEU A 126 -47.51 -9.89 3.94
N PHE A 127 -47.07 -9.25 5.03
CA PHE A 127 -46.86 -9.89 6.33
C PHE A 127 -48.13 -10.55 6.87
N GLU A 128 -49.29 -9.90 6.76
CA GLU A 128 -50.57 -10.41 7.25
C GLU A 128 -51.10 -11.61 6.43
N CYS A 129 -50.64 -11.77 5.19
CA CYS A 129 -51.05 -12.87 4.31
C CYS A 129 -50.14 -14.11 4.40
N MET A 130 -49.02 -14.05 5.10
CA MET A 130 -47.97 -15.07 5.04
C MET A 130 -48.29 -16.41 5.71
N ASP A 131 -49.33 -16.46 6.55
CA ASP A 131 -49.81 -17.70 7.18
C ASP A 131 -50.39 -18.69 6.18
N ASP A 132 -50.86 -18.18 5.03
CA ASP A 132 -51.46 -18.97 3.98
C ASP A 132 -50.84 -18.57 2.63
N PRO A 133 -49.88 -19.35 2.10
CA PRO A 133 -49.22 -19.04 0.82
C PRO A 133 -50.20 -18.88 -0.35
N SER A 134 -51.44 -19.38 -0.25
CA SER A 134 -52.48 -19.19 -1.28
C SER A 134 -53.05 -17.77 -1.31
N LYS A 135 -52.94 -17.01 -0.22
CA LYS A 135 -53.38 -15.60 -0.12
C LYS A 135 -52.35 -14.62 -0.67
N ILE A 136 -51.09 -15.05 -0.82
CA ILE A 136 -50.05 -14.22 -1.42
C ILE A 136 -50.20 -14.23 -2.94
N THR A 137 -50.59 -13.08 -3.49
CA THR A 137 -50.68 -12.90 -4.94
C THR A 137 -49.30 -12.59 -5.55
N ALA A 138 -49.10 -12.96 -6.81
CA ALA A 138 -47.88 -12.61 -7.55
C ALA A 138 -47.67 -11.08 -7.61
N GLN A 139 -48.77 -10.33 -7.68
CA GLN A 139 -48.76 -8.86 -7.67
C GLN A 139 -48.23 -8.32 -6.35
N MET A 140 -48.74 -8.77 -5.19
CA MET A 140 -48.23 -8.34 -3.87
C MET A 140 -46.73 -8.58 -3.73
N PHE A 141 -46.28 -9.78 -4.13
CA PHE A 141 -44.87 -10.16 -4.04
C PHE A 141 -43.99 -9.28 -4.96
N GLN A 142 -44.46 -9.00 -6.17
CA GLN A 142 -43.80 -8.10 -7.12
C GLN A 142 -43.75 -6.65 -6.61
N GLU A 143 -44.83 -6.16 -6.02
CA GLU A 143 -44.92 -4.79 -5.47
C GLU A 143 -43.92 -4.59 -4.32
N VAL A 144 -43.78 -5.57 -3.43
CA VAL A 144 -42.78 -5.55 -2.36
C VAL A 144 -41.35 -5.63 -2.92
N LEU A 145 -41.08 -6.47 -3.92
CA LEU A 145 -39.77 -6.53 -4.59
C LEU A 145 -39.44 -5.26 -5.41
N SER A 146 -40.43 -4.43 -5.70
CA SER A 146 -40.24 -3.16 -6.40
C SER A 146 -39.84 -2.02 -5.45
N ILE A 147 -39.86 -2.25 -4.14
CA ILE A 147 -39.35 -1.30 -3.14
C ILE A 147 -37.81 -1.30 -3.22
N HIS A 148 -37.20 -0.12 -3.35
CA HIS A 148 -35.76 0.04 -3.64
C HIS A 148 -34.84 -0.75 -2.67
N SER A 149 -35.21 -0.85 -1.40
CA SER A 149 -34.44 -1.49 -0.31
C SER A 149 -34.67 -3.00 -0.17
N VAL A 150 -35.55 -3.59 -0.97
CA VAL A 150 -35.93 -5.02 -0.88
C VAL A 150 -35.35 -5.78 -2.06
N GLY A 151 -34.50 -6.76 -1.78
CA GLY A 151 -34.01 -7.72 -2.77
C GLY A 151 -34.62 -9.11 -2.53
N PHE A 152 -34.62 -9.97 -3.55
CA PHE A 152 -35.22 -11.30 -3.48
C PHE A 152 -34.73 -12.14 -2.29
N SER A 153 -33.41 -12.29 -2.13
CA SER A 153 -32.85 -13.03 -0.99
C SER A 153 -33.27 -12.45 0.35
N LYS A 154 -33.22 -11.12 0.48
CA LYS A 154 -33.63 -10.41 1.70
C LYS A 154 -35.11 -10.63 2.01
N LEU A 155 -35.97 -10.60 1.00
CA LEU A 155 -37.38 -10.91 1.16
C LEU A 155 -37.60 -12.35 1.61
N THR A 156 -36.96 -13.33 0.98
CA THR A 156 -37.07 -14.74 1.39
C THR A 156 -36.51 -15.02 2.79
N GLN A 157 -35.51 -14.27 3.26
CA GLN A 157 -35.06 -14.28 4.64
C GLN A 157 -36.15 -13.76 5.58
N GLY A 158 -36.79 -12.65 5.24
CA GLY A 158 -37.95 -12.12 5.95
C GLY A 158 -39.09 -13.15 6.03
N LEU A 159 -39.39 -13.83 4.92
CA LEU A 159 -40.38 -14.90 4.88
C LEU A 159 -40.01 -16.06 5.82
N PHE A 160 -38.75 -16.47 5.80
CA PHE A 160 -38.24 -17.54 6.65
C PHE A 160 -38.27 -17.19 8.13
N TRP A 161 -37.94 -15.96 8.50
CA TRP A 161 -38.05 -15.50 9.90
C TRP A 161 -39.50 -15.59 10.39
N TYR A 162 -40.48 -15.33 9.53
CA TYR A 162 -41.89 -15.36 9.90
C TYR A 162 -42.46 -16.79 10.02
N ALA A 163 -42.22 -17.64 9.03
CA ALA A 163 -42.73 -19.01 8.98
C ALA A 163 -41.70 -19.96 8.36
N PRO A 164 -40.69 -20.41 9.13
CA PRO A 164 -39.64 -21.31 8.65
C PRO A 164 -40.15 -22.70 8.27
N GLU A 165 -41.40 -23.05 8.58
CA GLU A 165 -42.06 -24.27 8.13
C GLU A 165 -42.67 -24.15 6.72
N LEU A 166 -42.89 -22.92 6.22
CA LEU A 166 -43.51 -22.65 4.91
C LEU A 166 -42.49 -22.15 3.90
N TYR A 167 -41.49 -21.40 4.35
CA TYR A 167 -40.53 -20.71 3.49
C TYR A 167 -39.10 -21.18 3.79
N LEU A 168 -38.20 -21.02 2.83
CA LEU A 168 -36.76 -21.28 3.00
C LEU A 168 -36.01 -20.07 2.42
N PRO A 169 -35.00 -19.52 3.12
CA PRO A 169 -34.28 -18.38 2.58
C PRO A 169 -33.49 -18.85 1.36
N ILE A 170 -33.55 -18.12 0.25
CA ILE A 170 -32.72 -18.38 -0.92
C ILE A 170 -31.61 -17.33 -0.91
N ASP A 171 -30.52 -17.66 -0.22
CA ASP A 171 -29.42 -16.76 0.06
C ASP A 171 -28.05 -17.44 -0.15
N GLY A 172 -26.97 -16.75 0.21
CA GLY A 172 -25.61 -17.25 0.03
C GLY A 172 -25.25 -18.47 0.90
N GLN A 173 -26.10 -18.87 1.85
CA GLN A 173 -25.88 -20.03 2.71
C GLN A 173 -26.60 -21.27 2.18
N THR A 174 -27.89 -21.14 1.84
CA THR A 174 -28.70 -22.27 1.38
C THR A 174 -28.46 -22.62 -0.09
N THR A 175 -28.19 -21.63 -0.94
CA THR A 175 -28.02 -21.86 -2.38
C THR A 175 -26.86 -22.83 -2.70
N PRO A 176 -25.66 -22.69 -2.11
CA PRO A 176 -24.55 -23.63 -2.36
C PRO A 176 -24.79 -25.04 -1.82
N TYR A 177 -25.65 -25.20 -0.80
CA TYR A 177 -25.99 -26.50 -0.21
C TYR A 177 -26.96 -27.30 -1.11
N LEU A 178 -27.76 -26.60 -1.91
CA LEU A 178 -28.84 -27.15 -2.72
C LEU A 178 -28.43 -27.25 -4.21
N ILE A 179 -27.39 -28.04 -4.50
CA ILE A 179 -26.66 -28.07 -5.78
C ILE A 179 -27.53 -28.46 -6.99
N ASP A 180 -28.54 -29.31 -6.79
CA ASP A 180 -29.40 -29.84 -7.86
C ASP A 180 -30.78 -29.16 -7.96
N ILE A 181 -30.96 -28.02 -7.29
CA ILE A 181 -32.22 -27.28 -7.28
C ILE A 181 -32.20 -26.15 -8.31
N ASN A 182 -33.30 -25.99 -9.04
CA ASN A 182 -33.45 -24.85 -9.93
C ASN A 182 -33.95 -23.63 -9.15
N PHE A 183 -33.10 -22.61 -9.04
CA PHE A 183 -33.44 -21.40 -8.28
C PHE A 183 -34.20 -20.36 -9.12
N PRO A 184 -35.04 -19.52 -8.49
CA PRO A 184 -35.73 -18.41 -9.14
C PRO A 184 -34.75 -17.47 -9.85
N GLN A 185 -35.08 -16.98 -11.04
CA GLN A 185 -34.24 -16.01 -11.76
C GLN A 185 -34.17 -14.68 -11.00
N ALA A 186 -35.24 -14.33 -10.29
CA ALA A 186 -35.31 -13.16 -9.42
C ALA A 186 -34.22 -13.13 -8.33
N TYR A 187 -33.65 -14.29 -7.94
CA TYR A 187 -32.51 -14.37 -7.03
C TYR A 187 -31.23 -13.71 -7.60
N LYS A 188 -31.09 -13.62 -8.94
CA LYS A 188 -29.88 -13.15 -9.63
C LYS A 188 -30.00 -11.74 -10.24
N ILE A 189 -31.14 -11.08 -10.13
CA ILE A 189 -31.47 -9.85 -10.90
C ILE A 189 -32.01 -8.76 -9.96
N LYS A 190 -31.74 -7.47 -10.26
CA LYS A 190 -32.12 -6.31 -9.44
C LYS A 190 -33.18 -5.35 -10.05
N ASN A 191 -33.85 -5.70 -11.15
CA ASN A 191 -34.75 -4.79 -11.88
C ASN A 191 -36.24 -5.17 -11.74
N ALA A 192 -37.10 -4.18 -11.50
CA ALA A 192 -38.55 -4.28 -11.31
C ALA A 192 -39.29 -4.99 -12.46
N ASN A 193 -38.84 -4.82 -13.71
CA ASN A 193 -39.48 -5.46 -14.87
C ASN A 193 -39.28 -6.98 -14.94
N SER A 194 -38.41 -7.55 -14.10
CA SER A 194 -38.04 -8.98 -14.13
C SER A 194 -38.68 -9.82 -13.02
N TYR A 195 -39.52 -9.22 -12.16
CA TYR A 195 -40.09 -9.91 -10.99
C TYR A 195 -41.52 -10.40 -11.17
N SER A 196 -42.13 -10.22 -12.34
CA SER A 196 -43.56 -10.55 -12.58
C SER A 196 -43.94 -12.00 -12.30
N VAL A 197 -42.97 -12.93 -12.35
CA VAL A 197 -43.16 -14.35 -12.06
C VAL A 197 -42.37 -14.84 -10.83
N ALA A 198 -41.78 -13.94 -10.05
CA ALA A 198 -40.86 -14.28 -8.97
C ALA A 198 -41.52 -15.14 -7.88
N TRP A 199 -42.79 -14.88 -7.56
CA TRP A 199 -43.55 -15.68 -6.61
C TRP A 199 -43.74 -17.12 -7.10
N GLN A 200 -44.17 -17.30 -8.35
CA GLN A 200 -44.37 -18.61 -8.94
C GLN A 200 -43.06 -19.39 -9.05
N GLU A 201 -41.96 -18.72 -9.41
CA GLU A 201 -40.63 -19.33 -9.42
C GLU A 201 -40.19 -19.77 -8.02
N TYR A 202 -40.43 -18.94 -7.01
CA TYR A 202 -40.11 -19.26 -5.62
C TYR A 202 -40.92 -20.45 -5.11
N GLN A 203 -42.23 -20.49 -5.37
CA GLN A 203 -43.08 -21.63 -5.02
C GLN A 203 -42.62 -22.92 -5.70
N ARG A 204 -42.23 -22.85 -6.99
CA ARG A 204 -41.67 -23.99 -7.70
C ARG A 204 -40.36 -24.48 -7.06
N CYS A 205 -39.47 -23.56 -6.71
CA CYS A 205 -38.22 -23.86 -6.03
C CYS A 205 -38.47 -24.57 -4.68
N LEU A 206 -39.35 -24.01 -3.82
CA LEU A 206 -39.71 -24.64 -2.55
C LEU A 206 -40.32 -26.04 -2.75
N SER A 207 -41.13 -26.23 -3.80
CA SER A 207 -41.71 -27.52 -4.13
C SER A 207 -40.66 -28.55 -4.55
N GLN A 208 -39.67 -28.14 -5.36
CA GLN A 208 -38.54 -28.99 -5.74
C GLN A 208 -37.69 -29.38 -4.53
N ILE A 209 -37.44 -28.44 -3.62
CA ILE A 209 -36.69 -28.72 -2.39
C ILE A 209 -37.44 -29.71 -1.52
N ARG A 210 -38.76 -29.55 -1.33
CA ARG A 210 -39.60 -30.50 -0.58
C ARG A 210 -39.63 -31.90 -1.20
N GLN A 211 -39.42 -32.01 -2.51
CA GLN A 211 -39.33 -33.30 -3.20
C GLN A 211 -37.94 -33.93 -3.04
N ALA A 212 -36.88 -33.13 -3.07
CA ALA A 212 -35.50 -33.61 -3.00
C ALA A 212 -35.00 -33.84 -1.55
N TYR A 213 -35.56 -33.14 -0.57
CA TYR A 213 -35.13 -33.18 0.83
C TYR A 213 -36.32 -33.52 1.74
N THR A 214 -36.14 -34.52 2.61
CA THR A 214 -37.17 -34.99 3.56
C THR A 214 -37.21 -34.18 4.87
N GLN A 215 -36.22 -33.33 5.09
CA GLN A 215 -36.04 -32.55 6.30
C GLN A 215 -36.88 -31.26 6.28
N PRO A 216 -37.29 -30.71 7.44
CA PRO A 216 -37.90 -29.39 7.51
C PRO A 216 -36.95 -28.28 7.00
N PHE A 217 -37.50 -27.21 6.43
CA PHE A 217 -36.70 -26.09 5.93
C PHE A 217 -35.77 -25.46 6.98
N ALA A 218 -36.21 -25.39 8.24
CA ALA A 218 -35.35 -24.96 9.34
C ALA A 218 -34.09 -25.83 9.51
N LYS A 219 -34.22 -27.15 9.34
CA LYS A 219 -33.12 -28.11 9.40
C LYS A 219 -32.18 -27.96 8.21
N ILE A 220 -32.74 -27.80 7.01
CA ILE A 220 -31.95 -27.55 5.79
C ILE A 220 -31.13 -26.26 5.94
N SER A 221 -31.73 -25.20 6.49
CA SER A 221 -31.03 -23.93 6.76
C SER A 221 -29.93 -24.11 7.82
N PHE A 222 -30.16 -24.89 8.87
CA PHE A 222 -29.15 -25.23 9.88
C PHE A 222 -28.00 -26.05 9.31
N GLU A 223 -28.27 -27.09 8.53
CA GLU A 223 -27.25 -27.93 7.90
C GLU A 223 -26.42 -27.14 6.88
N ALA A 224 -27.08 -26.28 6.08
CA ALA A 224 -26.41 -25.34 5.19
C ALA A 224 -25.50 -24.37 5.96
N TRP A 225 -25.95 -23.85 7.11
CA TRP A 225 -25.15 -23.03 8.00
C TRP A 225 -23.97 -23.81 8.61
N LEU A 226 -24.15 -25.07 8.99
CA LEU A 226 -23.11 -25.92 9.58
C LEU A 226 -22.00 -26.23 8.57
N GLN A 227 -22.40 -26.57 7.33
CA GLN A 227 -21.49 -26.85 6.23
C GLN A 227 -20.70 -25.60 5.79
N ASN A 228 -21.36 -24.45 5.72
CA ASN A 228 -20.69 -23.18 5.38
C ASN A 228 -20.03 -22.48 6.58
N GLY A 229 -20.29 -22.92 7.81
CA GLY A 229 -19.79 -22.37 9.07
C GLY A 229 -18.41 -22.89 9.45
N LYS A 230 -18.05 -24.13 9.07
CA LYS A 230 -16.68 -24.68 9.18
C LYS A 230 -15.90 -24.45 7.88
N LYS A 231 -15.62 -23.18 7.53
CA LYS A 231 -14.74 -22.90 6.39
C LYS A 231 -13.34 -23.42 6.72
N TYR A 232 -12.82 -24.31 5.88
CA TYR A 232 -11.40 -24.67 5.88
C TYR A 232 -10.61 -23.36 5.76
N SER A 233 -9.84 -23.05 6.80
CA SER A 233 -9.21 -21.75 6.97
C SER A 233 -7.83 -21.71 6.32
N ALA A 234 -7.37 -20.50 5.97
CA ALA A 234 -6.00 -20.34 5.44
C ALA A 234 -4.95 -20.91 6.40
N ALA A 235 -5.14 -20.75 7.72
CA ALA A 235 -4.26 -21.31 8.73
C ALA A 235 -4.19 -22.85 8.68
N GLN A 236 -5.32 -23.53 8.50
CA GLN A 236 -5.35 -25.00 8.36
C GLN A 236 -4.69 -25.47 7.06
N ALA A 237 -4.89 -24.75 5.95
CA ALA A 237 -4.19 -25.04 4.70
C ALA A 237 -2.68 -24.81 4.82
N ILE A 238 -2.25 -23.73 5.46
CA ILE A 238 -0.83 -23.44 5.74
C ILE A 238 -0.22 -24.57 6.58
N GLN A 239 -0.89 -25.00 7.65
CA GLN A 239 -0.40 -26.10 8.48
C GLN A 239 -0.27 -27.41 7.69
N TYR A 240 -1.22 -27.70 6.80
CA TYR A 240 -1.14 -28.85 5.89
C TYR A 240 0.05 -28.74 4.92
N LEU A 241 0.21 -27.58 4.28
CA LEU A 241 1.28 -27.32 3.31
C LEU A 241 2.66 -27.29 3.98
N GLU A 242 2.80 -26.73 5.18
CA GLU A 242 4.03 -26.75 5.99
C GLU A 242 4.46 -28.17 6.34
N LYS A 243 3.50 -29.00 6.75
CA LYS A 243 3.76 -30.42 7.02
C LYS A 243 4.21 -31.17 5.77
N ARG A 244 3.71 -30.79 4.59
CA ARG A 244 3.99 -31.47 3.32
C ARG A 244 5.26 -30.98 2.62
N TYR A 245 5.54 -29.67 2.66
CA TYR A 245 6.57 -29.00 1.86
C TYR A 245 7.64 -28.28 2.69
N GLY A 246 7.48 -28.20 4.02
CA GLY A 246 8.37 -27.45 4.90
C GLY A 246 7.99 -25.97 5.02
N ALA A 247 8.88 -25.18 5.63
CA ALA A 247 8.59 -23.79 5.95
C ALA A 247 8.38 -22.92 4.68
N PRO A 248 7.36 -22.06 4.65
CA PRO A 248 7.11 -21.17 3.51
C PRO A 248 8.11 -20.01 3.49
N ILE A 249 8.24 -19.41 2.31
CA ILE A 249 8.90 -18.11 2.11
C ILE A 249 7.80 -17.08 1.88
N GLY A 250 7.82 -15.93 2.56
CA GLY A 250 6.77 -14.94 2.33
C GLY A 250 6.58 -13.87 3.40
N SER A 251 5.36 -13.32 3.41
CA SER A 251 4.87 -12.28 4.33
C SER A 251 3.56 -12.68 4.97
N THR A 252 2.90 -11.75 5.67
CA THR A 252 1.54 -11.91 6.19
C THR A 252 0.46 -11.98 5.10
N HIS A 253 0.76 -11.60 3.87
CA HIS A 253 -0.21 -11.56 2.76
C HIS A 253 -0.03 -12.65 1.73
N ILE A 254 1.19 -13.20 1.57
CA ILE A 254 1.45 -14.37 0.70
C ILE A 254 2.56 -15.20 1.31
N GLN A 255 2.33 -16.50 1.39
CA GLN A 255 3.30 -17.54 1.74
C GLN A 255 3.43 -18.50 0.56
N VAL A 256 4.67 -18.76 0.14
CA VAL A 256 4.99 -19.62 -1.01
C VAL A 256 5.68 -20.88 -0.52
N PHE A 257 5.19 -22.03 -0.98
CA PHE A 257 5.75 -23.36 -0.76
C PHE A 257 6.28 -23.90 -2.08
N LYS A 258 7.40 -24.65 -2.03
CA LYS A 258 7.97 -25.33 -3.19
C LYS A 258 7.89 -26.83 -2.99
N ASN A 259 7.38 -27.54 -3.99
CA ASN A 259 7.41 -29.00 -3.97
C ASN A 259 8.76 -29.54 -4.50
N ARG A 260 8.92 -30.87 -4.47
CA ARG A 260 10.12 -31.58 -4.96
C ARG A 260 10.46 -31.37 -6.45
N LEU A 261 9.49 -30.91 -7.25
CA LEU A 261 9.67 -30.59 -8.67
C LEU A 261 9.98 -29.09 -8.88
N ASN A 262 10.24 -28.34 -7.80
CA ASN A 262 10.44 -26.89 -7.78
C ASN A 262 9.21 -26.08 -8.24
N ARG A 263 8.01 -26.67 -8.19
CA ARG A 263 6.76 -25.96 -8.51
C ARG A 263 6.26 -25.21 -7.28
N GLU A 264 5.79 -23.99 -7.51
CA GLU A 264 5.35 -23.09 -6.43
C GLU A 264 3.84 -23.23 -6.16
N ILE A 265 3.47 -23.28 -4.89
CA ILE A 265 2.10 -23.16 -4.38
C ILE A 265 2.07 -22.00 -3.41
N ALA A 266 1.25 -20.98 -3.66
CA ALA A 266 1.14 -19.83 -2.77
C ALA A 266 -0.24 -19.72 -2.12
N VAL A 267 -0.29 -19.25 -0.87
CA VAL A 267 -1.51 -19.05 -0.08
C VAL A 267 -1.46 -17.70 0.64
N ASP A 268 -2.59 -17.03 0.82
CA ASP A 268 -2.69 -15.77 1.56
C ASP A 268 -3.08 -16.04 3.03
N PRO A 269 -2.17 -15.82 4.00
CA PRO A 269 -2.43 -16.08 5.42
C PRO A 269 -3.46 -15.15 6.06
N SER A 270 -3.70 -13.98 5.46
CA SER A 270 -4.58 -12.94 6.02
C SER A 270 -6.08 -13.22 5.79
N LEU A 271 -6.41 -14.23 4.98
CA LEU A 271 -7.78 -14.54 4.59
C LEU A 271 -8.45 -15.59 5.48
N LYS A 272 -9.74 -15.38 5.76
CA LYS A 272 -10.57 -16.34 6.51
C LYS A 272 -10.87 -17.63 5.76
N SER A 273 -10.78 -17.62 4.42
CA SER A 273 -11.05 -18.76 3.54
C SER A 273 -9.83 -19.06 2.68
N VAL A 274 -9.55 -20.34 2.45
CA VAL A 274 -8.40 -20.79 1.64
C VAL A 274 -8.49 -20.26 0.21
N LYS A 275 -7.42 -19.59 -0.21
CA LYS A 275 -7.16 -19.17 -1.58
C LYS A 275 -5.75 -19.59 -1.96
N ILE A 276 -5.63 -20.37 -3.03
CA ILE A 276 -4.37 -20.96 -3.45
C ILE A 276 -4.02 -20.52 -4.86
N PHE A 277 -2.77 -20.18 -5.07
CA PHE A 277 -2.18 -19.86 -6.36
C PHE A 277 -1.26 -21.01 -6.78
N ILE A 278 -1.43 -21.48 -8.02
CA ILE A 278 -0.55 -22.46 -8.67
C ILE A 278 -0.19 -22.00 -10.08
N GLU A 279 0.89 -22.54 -10.64
CA GLU A 279 1.40 -22.12 -11.96
C GLU A 279 0.80 -22.91 -13.12
N LEU A 280 0.21 -24.07 -12.82
CA LEU A 280 -0.37 -24.98 -13.79
C LEU A 280 -1.89 -24.91 -13.76
N MET A 281 -2.50 -24.98 -14.95
CA MET A 281 -3.95 -25.15 -15.04
C MET A 281 -4.32 -26.56 -14.54
N PRO A 282 -5.20 -26.69 -13.54
CA PRO A 282 -5.58 -27.97 -12.98
C PRO A 282 -6.52 -28.74 -13.92
N THR A 283 -6.77 -30.01 -13.60
CA THR A 283 -7.74 -30.82 -14.33
C THR A 283 -9.15 -30.24 -14.23
N VAL A 284 -10.02 -30.70 -15.13
CA VAL A 284 -11.43 -30.30 -15.24
C VAL A 284 -12.20 -30.38 -13.92
N ASP A 285 -11.82 -31.32 -13.06
CA ASP A 285 -12.45 -31.53 -11.75
C ASP A 285 -12.29 -30.32 -10.82
N PHE A 286 -11.26 -29.51 -11.03
CA PHE A 286 -10.99 -28.30 -10.24
C PHE A 286 -11.55 -27.03 -10.87
N PHE A 287 -12.13 -27.09 -12.08
CA PHE A 287 -12.68 -25.89 -12.75
C PHE A 287 -13.72 -25.13 -11.90
N PRO A 288 -14.61 -25.80 -11.13
CA PRO A 288 -15.51 -25.12 -10.19
C PRO A 288 -14.80 -24.31 -9.09
N ASN A 289 -13.56 -24.68 -8.75
CA ASN A 289 -12.75 -24.00 -7.75
C ASN A 289 -11.97 -22.81 -8.33
N ILE A 290 -11.85 -22.69 -9.65
CA ILE A 290 -11.08 -21.62 -10.29
C ILE A 290 -11.84 -20.31 -10.16
N ASP A 291 -11.28 -19.38 -9.39
CA ASP A 291 -11.79 -18.03 -9.27
C ASP A 291 -11.33 -17.18 -10.46
N ARG A 292 -10.02 -17.22 -10.75
CA ARG A 292 -9.41 -16.36 -11.78
C ARG A 292 -8.08 -16.93 -12.26
N VAL A 293 -7.78 -16.70 -13.53
CA VAL A 293 -6.44 -16.90 -14.11
C VAL A 293 -5.80 -15.54 -14.34
N TYR A 294 -4.67 -15.29 -13.67
CA TYR A 294 -3.88 -14.08 -13.78
C TYR A 294 -2.80 -14.26 -14.84
N GLY A 295 -2.75 -13.32 -15.79
CA GLY A 295 -1.65 -13.25 -16.74
C GLY A 295 -0.40 -12.66 -16.12
N ILE A 296 0.73 -12.86 -16.80
CA ILE A 296 2.10 -12.47 -16.42
C ILE A 296 2.30 -10.92 -16.31
N SER A 297 1.24 -10.13 -16.50
CA SER A 297 1.29 -8.66 -16.47
C SER A 297 0.07 -8.03 -15.77
N ASP A 298 -0.76 -8.82 -15.10
CA ASP A 298 -1.93 -8.29 -14.37
C ASP A 298 -1.47 -7.69 -13.03
N LYS A 299 -1.43 -6.34 -12.96
CA LYS A 299 -0.94 -5.54 -11.82
C LYS A 299 -1.69 -5.76 -10.49
N ARG A 300 -2.74 -6.58 -10.46
CA ARG A 300 -3.62 -6.79 -9.29
C ARG A 300 -3.05 -7.75 -8.22
N ASN A 301 -1.86 -8.32 -8.42
CA ASN A 301 -1.21 -9.27 -7.50
C ASN A 301 0.21 -8.83 -7.05
N GLN A 302 0.42 -7.58 -6.65
CA GLN A 302 1.74 -7.06 -6.28
C GLN A 302 2.48 -7.88 -5.20
N HIS A 303 1.77 -8.60 -4.33
CA HIS A 303 2.37 -9.47 -3.31
C HIS A 303 2.88 -10.82 -3.84
N LEU A 304 2.27 -11.36 -4.91
CA LEU A 304 2.70 -12.64 -5.52
C LEU A 304 4.06 -12.45 -6.19
N ASP A 305 4.21 -11.35 -6.94
CA ASP A 305 5.42 -10.99 -7.68
C ASP A 305 6.65 -10.72 -6.79
N THR A 306 6.43 -10.51 -5.50
CA THR A 306 7.50 -10.19 -4.54
C THR A 306 8.16 -11.44 -3.95
N TYR A 307 7.39 -12.51 -3.74
CA TYR A 307 7.84 -13.70 -3.01
C TYR A 307 7.91 -14.97 -3.86
N SER A 308 7.24 -14.98 -5.02
CA SER A 308 7.24 -16.09 -5.95
C SER A 308 8.25 -15.86 -7.07
N GLU A 309 9.06 -16.87 -7.37
CA GLU A 309 10.01 -16.80 -8.49
C GLU A 309 9.31 -16.98 -9.85
N HIS A 310 8.17 -17.69 -9.87
CA HIS A 310 7.50 -18.08 -11.10
C HIS A 310 6.03 -17.64 -11.20
N LEU A 311 5.23 -17.68 -10.12
CA LEU A 311 3.79 -17.38 -10.14
C LEU A 311 3.53 -15.88 -10.39
N GLY A 312 2.77 -15.58 -11.43
CA GLY A 312 2.37 -14.20 -11.77
C GLY A 312 3.47 -13.37 -12.44
N THR A 313 4.72 -13.83 -12.37
CA THR A 313 5.92 -13.14 -12.86
C THR A 313 6.46 -13.74 -14.14
N VAL A 314 6.67 -15.06 -14.18
CA VAL A 314 7.22 -15.78 -15.35
C VAL A 314 6.16 -16.71 -15.95
N ASN A 315 5.35 -17.33 -15.08
CA ASN A 315 4.20 -18.16 -15.39
C ASN A 315 2.89 -17.42 -15.04
N SER A 316 1.80 -17.75 -15.74
CA SER A 316 0.47 -17.36 -15.29
C SER A 316 0.16 -17.95 -13.91
N ALA A 317 -0.66 -17.28 -13.10
CA ALA A 317 -1.11 -17.80 -11.81
C ALA A 317 -2.59 -18.15 -11.85
N VAL A 318 -2.93 -19.37 -11.44
CA VAL A 318 -4.33 -19.84 -11.32
C VAL A 318 -4.74 -19.73 -9.86
N LEU A 319 -5.74 -18.89 -9.57
CA LEU A 319 -6.31 -18.73 -8.24
C LEU A 319 -7.49 -19.66 -8.04
N LEU A 320 -7.35 -20.54 -7.05
CA LEU A 320 -8.34 -21.50 -6.60
C LEU A 320 -8.95 -21.03 -5.28
N LYS A 321 -10.27 -21.17 -5.13
CA LYS A 321 -11.03 -20.87 -3.91
C LYS A 321 -11.96 -22.04 -3.54
N ASN A 322 -12.60 -21.92 -2.38
CA ASN A 322 -13.56 -22.91 -1.88
C ASN A 322 -12.97 -24.32 -1.76
N LEU A 323 -11.68 -24.41 -1.44
CA LEU A 323 -10.99 -25.68 -1.21
C LEU A 323 -11.30 -26.18 0.21
N THR A 324 -11.58 -27.47 0.29
CA THR A 324 -11.60 -28.28 1.51
C THR A 324 -10.22 -28.92 1.73
N GLU A 325 -9.99 -29.51 2.90
CA GLU A 325 -8.76 -30.26 3.16
C GLU A 325 -8.55 -31.41 2.15
N GLU A 326 -9.63 -32.13 1.82
CA GLU A 326 -9.59 -33.25 0.87
C GLU A 326 -9.28 -32.78 -0.56
N THR A 327 -9.94 -31.71 -1.02
CA THR A 327 -9.68 -31.16 -2.36
C THR A 327 -8.30 -30.51 -2.46
N LEU A 328 -7.79 -29.89 -1.39
CA LEU A 328 -6.40 -29.42 -1.33
C LEU A 328 -5.40 -30.58 -1.43
N LYS A 329 -5.67 -31.70 -0.74
CA LYS A 329 -4.83 -32.89 -0.82
C LYS A 329 -4.81 -33.46 -2.24
N LEU A 330 -5.98 -33.63 -2.87
CA LEU A 330 -6.08 -34.09 -4.26
C LEU A 330 -5.35 -33.16 -5.23
N LEU A 331 -5.46 -31.84 -5.02
CA LEU A 331 -4.74 -30.84 -5.81
C LEU A 331 -3.23 -31.02 -5.67
N CYS A 332 -2.71 -31.17 -4.45
CA CYS A 332 -1.28 -31.38 -4.19
C CYS A 332 -0.77 -32.70 -4.80
N ASP A 333 -1.54 -33.78 -4.65
CA ASP A 333 -1.21 -35.10 -5.20
C ASP A 333 -1.17 -35.09 -6.75
N TRP A 334 -2.06 -34.33 -7.39
CA TRP A 334 -1.99 -34.07 -8.82
C TRP A 334 -0.78 -33.17 -9.16
N TYR A 335 -0.58 -32.05 -8.46
CA TYR A 335 0.45 -31.05 -8.77
C TYR A 335 1.89 -31.59 -8.65
N GLU A 336 2.09 -32.69 -7.95
CA GLU A 336 3.38 -33.37 -7.77
C GLU A 336 3.71 -34.44 -8.81
N ARG A 337 2.81 -34.75 -9.75
CA ARG A 337 3.12 -35.69 -10.84
C ARG A 337 3.92 -34.97 -11.93
N PRO A 338 4.99 -35.58 -12.47
CA PRO A 338 5.80 -34.96 -13.52
C PRO A 338 5.01 -34.51 -14.75
N GLU A 339 4.01 -35.30 -15.15
CA GLU A 339 3.17 -35.09 -16.33
C GLU A 339 2.08 -34.02 -16.14
N SER A 340 1.76 -33.65 -14.90
CA SER A 340 0.64 -32.75 -14.58
C SER A 340 0.76 -31.38 -15.22
N GLY A 341 -0.34 -30.91 -15.81
CA GLY A 341 -0.42 -29.63 -16.52
C GLY A 341 0.30 -29.65 -17.88
N GLY A 342 0.83 -30.81 -18.29
CA GLY A 342 1.50 -31.01 -19.55
C GLY A 342 0.59 -30.70 -20.74
N LEU A 343 1.18 -30.26 -21.85
CA LEU A 343 0.41 -29.89 -23.05
C LEU A 343 -0.39 -31.07 -23.61
N LYS A 344 0.21 -32.27 -23.63
CA LYS A 344 -0.44 -33.49 -24.09
C LYS A 344 -1.68 -33.83 -23.24
N GLU A 345 -1.52 -33.84 -21.92
CA GLU A 345 -2.62 -34.06 -20.97
C GLU A 345 -3.76 -33.05 -21.20
N ARG A 346 -3.44 -31.76 -21.40
CA ARG A 346 -4.45 -30.73 -21.67
C ARG A 346 -5.19 -30.93 -22.99
N VAL A 347 -4.49 -31.33 -24.04
CA VAL A 347 -5.11 -31.65 -25.34
C VAL A 347 -6.06 -32.84 -25.20
N ASP A 348 -5.62 -33.91 -24.53
CA ASP A 348 -6.43 -35.11 -24.31
C ASP A 348 -7.69 -34.80 -23.49
N GLN A 349 -7.56 -33.99 -22.43
CA GLN A 349 -8.70 -33.54 -21.63
C GLN A 349 -9.68 -32.69 -22.46
N PHE A 350 -9.18 -31.76 -23.26
CA PHE A 350 -10.02 -30.92 -24.12
C PHE A 350 -10.79 -31.77 -25.13
N LEU A 351 -10.12 -32.66 -25.84
CA LEU A 351 -10.74 -33.51 -26.87
C LEU A 351 -11.74 -34.51 -26.28
N SER A 352 -11.58 -34.89 -25.00
CA SER A 352 -12.57 -35.72 -24.31
C SER A 352 -13.90 -35.00 -24.06
N GLN A 353 -13.87 -33.67 -23.87
CA GLN A 353 -15.08 -32.86 -23.72
C GLN A 353 -15.61 -32.30 -25.06
N TRP A 354 -14.71 -31.86 -25.93
CA TRP A 354 -15.00 -31.19 -27.19
C TRP A 354 -14.51 -32.01 -28.39
N ALA A 355 -15.08 -33.20 -28.56
CA ALA A 355 -14.83 -34.00 -29.76
C ALA A 355 -15.29 -33.27 -31.05
N VAL A 356 -14.70 -33.59 -32.20
CA VAL A 356 -15.03 -32.96 -33.49
C VAL A 356 -16.55 -32.98 -33.80
N SER A 357 -17.23 -34.07 -33.45
CA SER A 357 -18.67 -34.23 -33.64
C SER A 357 -19.52 -33.24 -32.84
N SER A 358 -19.02 -32.72 -31.70
CA SER A 358 -19.76 -31.80 -30.83
C SER A 358 -19.77 -30.36 -31.35
N ILE A 359 -18.79 -29.98 -32.18
CA ILE A 359 -18.68 -28.62 -32.76
C ILE A 359 -19.88 -28.28 -33.66
N SER A 360 -20.45 -29.27 -34.35
CA SER A 360 -21.68 -29.10 -35.14
C SER A 360 -22.91 -28.74 -34.32
N LYS A 361 -22.94 -29.15 -33.05
CA LYS A 361 -24.06 -28.98 -32.13
C LYS A 361 -23.81 -27.87 -31.10
N LEU A 362 -22.78 -27.07 -31.31
CA LEU A 362 -22.37 -26.02 -30.40
C LEU A 362 -23.51 -25.01 -30.21
N LYS A 363 -23.91 -24.79 -28.95
CA LYS A 363 -24.84 -23.74 -28.53
C LYS A 363 -24.05 -22.64 -27.84
N PHE A 364 -24.53 -21.40 -27.86
CA PHE A 364 -23.78 -20.28 -27.27
C PHE A 364 -23.40 -20.52 -25.80
N LYS A 365 -24.32 -21.05 -24.99
CA LYS A 365 -24.06 -21.42 -23.57
C LYS A 365 -22.88 -22.38 -23.37
N ASN A 366 -22.59 -23.19 -24.39
CA ASN A 366 -21.51 -24.18 -24.40
C ASN A 366 -20.24 -23.59 -25.07
N TYR A 367 -20.41 -22.58 -25.92
CA TYR A 367 -19.33 -21.84 -26.54
C TYR A 367 -18.63 -20.91 -25.54
N TYR A 368 -19.39 -20.06 -24.85
CA TYR A 368 -18.84 -19.07 -23.93
C TYR A 368 -19.77 -18.86 -22.73
N GLN A 369 -19.21 -18.97 -21.53
CA GLN A 369 -19.88 -18.56 -20.30
C GLN A 369 -18.92 -17.86 -19.34
N LEU A 370 -19.37 -16.74 -18.77
CA LEU A 370 -18.55 -15.95 -17.86
C LEU A 370 -18.19 -16.76 -16.60
N ASN A 371 -16.91 -16.81 -16.26
CA ASN A 371 -16.36 -17.56 -15.11
C ASN A 371 -16.58 -19.09 -15.16
N GLN A 372 -16.94 -19.68 -16.30
CA GLN A 372 -16.99 -21.13 -16.50
C GLN A 372 -15.90 -21.59 -17.48
N TYR A 373 -14.86 -22.23 -16.95
CA TYR A 373 -13.65 -22.61 -17.70
C TYR A 373 -13.81 -23.88 -18.55
N ASP A 374 -14.92 -24.59 -18.41
CA ASP A 374 -15.30 -25.77 -19.19
C ASP A 374 -15.93 -25.42 -20.56
N SER A 375 -16.39 -24.16 -20.75
CA SER A 375 -16.92 -23.70 -22.05
C SER A 375 -15.84 -23.67 -23.15
N PHE A 376 -16.23 -24.01 -24.38
CA PHE A 376 -15.29 -24.22 -25.50
C PHE A 376 -14.29 -23.07 -25.68
N ALA A 377 -14.77 -21.84 -25.78
CA ALA A 377 -13.95 -20.66 -26.00
C ALA A 377 -13.02 -20.39 -24.80
N ARG A 378 -13.51 -20.53 -23.57
CA ARG A 378 -12.71 -20.32 -22.35
C ARG A 378 -11.63 -21.37 -22.20
N TRP A 379 -11.89 -22.60 -22.61
CA TRP A 379 -10.89 -23.65 -22.60
C TRP A 379 -9.85 -23.49 -23.69
N ILE A 380 -10.26 -23.12 -24.91
CA ILE A 380 -9.34 -22.80 -26.01
C ILE A 380 -8.31 -21.75 -25.59
N ASP A 381 -8.71 -20.78 -24.77
CA ASP A 381 -7.81 -19.79 -24.19
C ASP A 381 -6.74 -20.36 -23.25
N LEU A 382 -7.00 -21.51 -22.60
CA LEU A 382 -6.07 -22.15 -21.65
C LEU A 382 -4.82 -22.76 -22.33
N PHE A 383 -4.80 -22.83 -23.66
CA PHE A 383 -3.62 -23.24 -24.42
C PHE A 383 -2.63 -22.10 -24.66
N ASP A 384 -2.99 -20.87 -24.27
CA ASP A 384 -2.09 -19.72 -24.34
C ASP A 384 -1.18 -19.65 -23.11
N ILE A 385 0.12 -19.78 -23.33
CA ILE A 385 1.14 -19.77 -22.26
C ILE A 385 1.55 -18.33 -21.91
N SER A 386 1.14 -17.35 -22.72
CA SER A 386 1.58 -15.96 -22.62
C SER A 386 0.53 -15.00 -22.06
N MET A 387 -0.75 -15.35 -22.18
CA MET A 387 -1.85 -14.47 -21.84
C MET A 387 -2.61 -14.97 -20.61
N GLY A 388 -2.95 -14.05 -19.72
CA GLY A 388 -4.01 -14.28 -18.73
C GLY A 388 -5.36 -14.47 -19.42
N ALA A 389 -6.41 -14.77 -18.65
CA ALA A 389 -7.76 -14.90 -19.19
C ALA A 389 -8.09 -13.75 -20.16
N THR A 390 -8.24 -14.05 -21.45
CA THR A 390 -8.54 -13.05 -22.45
C THR A 390 -9.97 -12.53 -22.30
N TYR A 391 -10.15 -11.25 -22.65
CA TYR A 391 -11.46 -10.60 -22.62
C TYR A 391 -12.38 -11.23 -23.69
N GLY A 392 -13.67 -11.36 -23.37
CA GLY A 392 -14.63 -12.08 -24.21
C GLY A 392 -14.73 -11.60 -25.67
N ASN A 393 -14.31 -10.38 -25.96
CA ASN A 393 -14.31 -9.81 -27.32
C ASN A 393 -13.36 -10.52 -28.30
N ASN A 394 -12.39 -11.29 -27.83
CA ASN A 394 -11.52 -12.11 -28.69
C ASN A 394 -12.23 -13.31 -29.32
N PHE A 395 -13.44 -13.62 -28.87
CA PHE A 395 -14.27 -14.72 -29.38
C PHE A 395 -15.34 -14.27 -30.36
N HIS A 396 -15.33 -12.99 -30.73
CA HIS A 396 -16.30 -12.31 -31.61
C HIS A 396 -17.75 -12.28 -31.12
N VAL A 397 -18.17 -13.20 -30.24
CA VAL A 397 -19.47 -13.29 -29.58
C VAL A 397 -19.27 -13.68 -28.11
N TRP A 398 -19.81 -12.91 -27.17
CA TRP A 398 -19.58 -13.12 -25.73
C TRP A 398 -20.66 -12.49 -24.83
N GLN A 399 -20.59 -12.77 -23.54
CA GLN A 399 -21.40 -12.13 -22.49
C GLN A 399 -20.54 -11.09 -21.73
N PRO A 400 -20.84 -9.78 -21.77
CA PRO A 400 -20.07 -8.75 -21.06
C PRO A 400 -20.06 -8.94 -19.54
N GLN A 401 -18.95 -8.58 -18.90
CA GLN A 401 -18.80 -8.64 -17.44
C GLN A 401 -19.43 -7.44 -16.70
N ASP A 402 -19.55 -6.28 -17.35
CA ASP A 402 -20.09 -5.05 -16.77
C ASP A 402 -21.38 -4.66 -17.51
N GLU A 403 -22.50 -4.67 -16.78
CA GLU A 403 -23.82 -4.31 -17.30
C GLU A 403 -23.85 -2.87 -17.86
N LYS A 404 -22.97 -1.96 -17.39
CA LYS A 404 -22.88 -0.58 -17.91
C LYS A 404 -22.41 -0.48 -19.37
N LYS A 405 -21.89 -1.56 -19.96
CA LYS A 405 -21.47 -1.57 -21.36
C LYS A 405 -22.62 -1.74 -22.36
N GLU A 406 -23.82 -2.08 -21.89
CA GLU A 406 -24.99 -2.27 -22.75
C GLU A 406 -25.50 -1.00 -23.44
N HIS A 407 -25.13 0.19 -22.93
CA HIS A 407 -25.64 1.47 -23.42
C HIS A 407 -24.58 2.36 -24.09
N ARG A 408 -23.39 1.82 -24.39
CA ARG A 408 -22.34 2.57 -25.11
C ARG A 408 -22.40 2.26 -26.60
N GLU A 409 -22.48 3.29 -27.43
CA GLU A 409 -22.20 3.13 -28.86
C GLU A 409 -20.74 2.71 -29.05
N HIS A 410 -20.52 1.59 -29.74
CA HIS A 410 -19.19 1.09 -30.09
C HIS A 410 -19.05 0.92 -31.60
N ILE A 411 -17.90 1.33 -32.14
CA ILE A 411 -17.64 1.32 -33.59
C ILE A 411 -17.63 -0.12 -34.13
N VAL A 412 -17.03 -1.05 -33.39
CA VAL A 412 -16.79 -2.45 -33.82
C VAL A 412 -17.83 -3.46 -33.32
N TYR A 413 -18.48 -3.18 -32.18
CA TYR A 413 -19.28 -4.16 -31.45
C TYR A 413 -20.71 -3.68 -31.29
N GLN A 414 -21.63 -4.63 -31.18
CA GLN A 414 -23.03 -4.42 -30.86
C GLN A 414 -23.38 -5.15 -29.56
N TYR A 415 -24.29 -4.57 -28.79
CA TYR A 415 -24.72 -5.07 -27.49
C TYR A 415 -26.23 -5.23 -27.50
N GLU A 416 -26.73 -6.40 -27.11
CA GLU A 416 -28.16 -6.69 -27.03
C GLU A 416 -28.40 -7.82 -26.01
N ASN A 417 -29.40 -7.67 -25.13
CA ASN A 417 -29.85 -8.73 -24.22
C ASN A 417 -28.72 -9.41 -23.40
N LYS A 418 -27.80 -8.63 -22.83
CA LYS A 418 -26.61 -9.12 -22.11
C LYS A 418 -25.60 -9.88 -22.96
N TYR A 419 -25.73 -9.84 -24.28
CA TYR A 419 -24.77 -10.39 -25.23
C TYR A 419 -24.09 -9.28 -26.01
N ALA A 420 -22.90 -9.58 -26.51
CA ALA A 420 -22.15 -8.68 -27.35
C ALA A 420 -21.50 -9.45 -28.49
N TRP A 421 -21.45 -8.83 -29.66
CA TRP A 421 -20.82 -9.42 -30.84
C TRP A 421 -20.18 -8.36 -31.73
N GLN A 422 -19.31 -8.80 -32.63
CA GLN A 422 -18.70 -7.95 -33.65
C GLN A 422 -19.65 -7.79 -34.84
N LYS A 423 -19.91 -6.54 -35.25
CA LYS A 423 -20.87 -6.18 -36.30
C LYS A 423 -20.62 -6.88 -37.64
N SER A 424 -19.36 -7.21 -37.95
CA SER A 424 -18.99 -7.89 -39.20
C SER A 424 -19.43 -9.36 -39.26
N PHE A 425 -19.89 -9.95 -38.16
CA PHE A 425 -20.31 -11.36 -38.10
C PHE A 425 -21.83 -11.55 -38.21
N GLY A 426 -22.64 -10.50 -38.02
CA GLY A 426 -24.09 -10.58 -38.10
C GLY A 426 -24.79 -9.32 -37.59
N GLN A 427 -26.03 -9.09 -38.01
CA GLN A 427 -26.86 -7.96 -37.56
C GLN A 427 -27.53 -8.27 -36.22
N THR A 428 -27.78 -9.55 -35.96
CA THR A 428 -28.28 -10.06 -34.68
C THR A 428 -27.23 -10.95 -34.02
N PHE A 429 -27.40 -11.17 -32.71
CA PHE A 429 -26.52 -12.06 -31.96
C PHE A 429 -26.53 -13.51 -32.51
N ASP A 430 -27.70 -14.04 -32.85
CA ASP A 430 -27.82 -15.42 -33.34
C ASP A 430 -27.15 -15.60 -34.70
N GLU A 431 -27.30 -14.63 -35.62
CA GLU A 431 -26.57 -14.60 -36.90
C GLU A 431 -25.06 -14.55 -36.69
N ALA A 432 -24.61 -13.71 -35.76
CA ALA A 432 -23.19 -13.58 -35.43
C ALA A 432 -22.63 -14.87 -34.83
N PHE A 433 -23.37 -15.50 -33.92
CA PHE A 433 -22.96 -16.76 -33.30
C PHE A 433 -22.90 -17.89 -34.33
N GLU A 434 -23.89 -18.02 -35.21
CA GLU A 434 -23.88 -19.05 -36.25
C GLU A 434 -22.73 -18.84 -37.24
N THR A 435 -22.44 -17.60 -37.63
CA THR A 435 -21.27 -17.27 -38.48
C THR A 435 -19.95 -17.64 -37.80
N VAL A 436 -19.78 -17.32 -36.52
CA VAL A 436 -18.60 -17.72 -35.74
C VAL A 436 -18.49 -19.24 -35.68
N LYS A 437 -19.58 -19.94 -35.38
CA LYS A 437 -19.62 -21.40 -35.30
C LYS A 437 -19.23 -22.06 -36.63
N GLN A 438 -19.74 -21.56 -37.76
CA GLN A 438 -19.36 -22.05 -39.09
C GLN A 438 -17.86 -21.84 -39.38
N ARG A 439 -17.32 -20.69 -39.00
CA ARG A 439 -15.88 -20.41 -39.16
C ARG A 439 -15.03 -21.33 -38.26
N VAL A 440 -15.47 -21.60 -37.03
CA VAL A 440 -14.80 -22.57 -36.13
C VAL A 440 -14.82 -23.97 -36.76
N GLN A 441 -15.95 -24.41 -37.32
CA GLN A 441 -16.05 -25.70 -38.03
C GLN A 441 -15.09 -25.77 -39.21
N ALA A 442 -15.03 -24.72 -40.03
CA ALA A 442 -14.14 -24.67 -41.19
C ALA A 442 -12.67 -24.81 -40.78
N VAL A 443 -12.24 -24.18 -39.68
CA VAL A 443 -10.88 -24.36 -39.14
C VAL A 443 -10.62 -25.82 -38.80
N VAL A 444 -11.55 -26.48 -38.10
CA VAL A 444 -11.44 -27.88 -37.67
C VAL A 444 -11.36 -28.82 -38.89
N GLU A 445 -12.15 -28.56 -39.92
CA GLU A 445 -12.15 -29.35 -41.16
C GLU A 445 -10.84 -29.17 -41.94
N PHE A 446 -10.43 -27.92 -42.19
CA PHE A 446 -9.20 -27.64 -42.93
C PHE A 446 -7.96 -28.19 -42.23
N VAL A 447 -7.86 -28.09 -40.90
CA VAL A 447 -6.70 -28.63 -40.20
C VAL A 447 -6.65 -30.16 -40.26
N ARG A 448 -7.80 -30.83 -40.19
CA ARG A 448 -7.90 -32.30 -40.30
C ARG A 448 -7.56 -32.80 -41.69
N ASN A 449 -7.87 -32.01 -42.72
CA ASN A 449 -7.54 -32.31 -44.11
C ASN A 449 -6.12 -31.84 -44.51
N GLY A 450 -5.35 -31.23 -43.59
CA GLY A 450 -4.01 -30.70 -43.87
C GLY A 450 -3.99 -29.46 -44.77
N GLN A 451 -5.11 -28.76 -44.91
CA GLN A 451 -5.30 -27.57 -45.76
C GLN A 451 -5.00 -26.28 -45.00
N PHE A 452 -3.77 -26.13 -44.50
CA PHE A 452 -3.42 -25.05 -43.57
C PHE A 452 -3.46 -23.64 -44.18
N ILE A 453 -3.25 -23.50 -45.48
CA ILE A 453 -3.32 -22.20 -46.19
C ILE A 453 -4.74 -21.64 -46.16
N GLU A 454 -5.76 -22.50 -46.19
CA GLU A 454 -7.16 -22.05 -46.15
C GLU A 454 -7.55 -21.53 -44.76
N ILE A 455 -6.89 -21.99 -43.70
CA ILE A 455 -7.09 -21.49 -42.33
C ILE A 455 -6.68 -20.02 -42.21
N GLU A 456 -5.66 -19.56 -42.94
CA GLU A 456 -5.22 -18.16 -42.90
C GLU A 456 -6.30 -17.20 -43.42
N LYS A 457 -7.06 -17.64 -44.44
CA LYS A 457 -8.12 -16.86 -45.08
C LYS A 457 -9.40 -16.78 -44.23
N ILE A 458 -9.54 -17.63 -43.21
CA ILE A 458 -10.69 -17.58 -42.32
C ILE A 458 -10.65 -16.28 -41.50
N GLU A 459 -11.74 -15.52 -41.63
CA GLU A 459 -12.01 -14.29 -40.87
C GLU A 459 -12.38 -14.59 -39.40
N LEU A 460 -11.43 -15.12 -38.66
CA LEU A 460 -11.45 -15.18 -37.21
C LEU A 460 -10.20 -14.48 -36.70
N ASN A 461 -10.21 -14.08 -35.43
CA ASN A 461 -9.01 -13.64 -34.74
C ASN A 461 -7.90 -14.69 -34.92
N ASP A 462 -6.71 -14.25 -35.33
CA ASP A 462 -5.62 -15.16 -35.68
C ASP A 462 -5.25 -16.08 -34.51
N ALA A 463 -5.23 -15.58 -33.29
CA ALA A 463 -4.93 -16.41 -32.12
C ALA A 463 -6.02 -17.47 -31.91
N LEU A 464 -7.30 -17.12 -32.09
CA LEU A 464 -8.41 -18.06 -31.94
C LEU A 464 -8.36 -19.19 -32.97
N LYS A 465 -8.23 -18.85 -34.26
CA LYS A 465 -8.21 -19.87 -35.32
C LYS A 465 -7.00 -20.79 -35.23
N TRP A 466 -5.82 -20.27 -34.90
CA TRP A 466 -4.62 -21.10 -34.75
C TRP A 466 -4.64 -21.94 -33.46
N LYS A 467 -5.26 -21.48 -32.37
CA LYS A 467 -5.51 -22.31 -31.18
C LYS A 467 -6.42 -23.49 -31.50
N ILE A 468 -7.52 -23.24 -32.21
CA ILE A 468 -8.44 -24.30 -32.66
C ILE A 468 -7.69 -25.27 -33.57
N ALA A 469 -6.94 -24.77 -34.55
CA ALA A 469 -6.13 -25.61 -35.44
C ALA A 469 -5.13 -26.47 -34.65
N PHE A 470 -4.43 -25.89 -33.67
CA PHE A 470 -3.47 -26.62 -32.84
C PHE A 470 -4.10 -27.82 -32.13
N VAL A 471 -5.25 -27.63 -31.46
CA VAL A 471 -5.87 -28.70 -30.67
C VAL A 471 -6.50 -29.76 -31.56
N TYR A 472 -7.03 -29.36 -32.71
CA TYR A 472 -7.64 -30.27 -33.68
C TYR A 472 -6.68 -30.74 -34.77
N GLN A 473 -5.36 -30.58 -34.69
CA GLN A 473 -4.45 -31.17 -35.67
C GLN A 473 -4.27 -32.68 -35.47
N ASP A 474 -3.75 -33.37 -36.49
CA ASP A 474 -3.24 -34.73 -36.32
C ASP A 474 -1.85 -34.71 -35.67
N PHE A 475 -1.77 -35.10 -34.40
CA PHE A 475 -0.50 -35.17 -33.67
C PHE A 475 0.43 -36.30 -34.13
N ALA A 476 -0.02 -37.21 -35.01
CA ALA A 476 0.88 -38.14 -35.69
C ALA A 476 1.70 -37.44 -36.78
N LYS A 477 1.20 -36.33 -37.34
CA LYS A 477 1.86 -35.48 -38.35
C LYS A 477 1.66 -33.99 -38.02
N PRO A 478 2.21 -33.52 -36.89
CA PRO A 478 1.93 -32.18 -36.39
C PRO A 478 2.55 -31.11 -37.27
N LYS A 479 1.80 -30.01 -37.49
CA LYS A 479 2.20 -28.86 -38.31
C LYS A 479 1.89 -27.51 -37.68
N VAL A 480 1.08 -27.48 -36.62
CA VAL A 480 0.68 -26.26 -35.92
C VAL A 480 1.29 -26.26 -34.54
N TYR A 481 2.06 -25.22 -34.18
CA TYR A 481 2.70 -25.12 -32.86
C TYR A 481 1.92 -24.21 -31.92
N PRO A 482 1.93 -24.45 -30.59
CA PRO A 482 1.13 -23.69 -29.62
C PRO A 482 1.74 -22.33 -29.26
N PHE A 483 2.22 -21.59 -30.27
CA PHE A 483 2.77 -20.25 -30.17
C PHE A 483 1.93 -19.32 -31.04
N PHE A 484 0.94 -18.69 -30.41
CA PHE A 484 -0.12 -17.94 -31.09
C PHE A 484 0.11 -16.42 -31.08
N SER A 485 1.23 -15.97 -30.51
CA SER A 485 1.62 -14.57 -30.45
C SER A 485 2.90 -14.35 -31.27
N LYS A 486 2.94 -13.24 -32.02
CA LYS A 486 4.15 -12.81 -32.71
C LYS A 486 5.33 -12.61 -31.75
N GLU A 487 5.07 -12.23 -30.51
CA GLU A 487 6.12 -11.94 -29.53
C GLU A 487 6.82 -13.21 -29.04
N ASP A 488 6.09 -14.31 -28.82
CA ASP A 488 6.72 -15.57 -28.43
C ASP A 488 7.53 -16.18 -29.58
N LEU A 489 7.05 -16.06 -30.82
CA LEU A 489 7.82 -16.44 -32.01
C LEU A 489 9.12 -15.62 -32.13
N LYS A 490 9.11 -14.32 -31.80
CA LYS A 490 10.32 -13.49 -31.74
C LYS A 490 11.28 -13.95 -30.63
N ARG A 491 10.78 -14.35 -29.46
CA ARG A 491 11.61 -14.86 -28.35
C ARG A 491 12.31 -16.18 -28.70
N LEU A 492 11.67 -17.00 -29.53
CA LEU A 492 12.27 -18.22 -30.06
C LEU A 492 13.35 -17.98 -31.13
N GLY A 493 13.55 -16.74 -31.57
CA GLY A 493 14.61 -16.35 -32.52
C GLY A 493 14.11 -16.04 -33.94
N TYR A 494 12.81 -16.17 -34.24
CA TYR A 494 12.26 -16.00 -35.59
C TYR A 494 11.90 -14.54 -35.95
N LYS A 495 12.67 -13.57 -35.44
CA LYS A 495 12.40 -12.13 -35.63
C LYS A 495 12.36 -11.72 -37.10
N SER A 496 13.24 -12.28 -37.93
CA SER A 496 13.30 -12.01 -39.38
C SER A 496 12.01 -12.41 -40.10
N ILE A 497 11.45 -13.57 -39.75
CA ILE A 497 10.19 -14.08 -40.32
C ILE A 497 9.03 -13.23 -39.84
N VAL A 498 8.96 -12.96 -38.52
CA VAL A 498 7.85 -12.21 -37.90
C VAL A 498 7.77 -10.77 -38.39
N ASN A 499 8.91 -10.13 -38.67
CA ASN A 499 8.96 -8.75 -39.15
C ASN A 499 8.82 -8.63 -40.68
N SER A 500 8.70 -9.74 -41.41
CA SER A 500 8.44 -9.72 -42.86
C SER A 500 7.06 -9.11 -43.16
N SER A 501 6.96 -8.32 -44.23
CA SER A 501 5.68 -7.86 -44.77
C SER A 501 4.79 -9.01 -45.27
N SER A 502 5.38 -10.18 -45.50
CA SER A 502 4.70 -11.42 -45.90
C SER A 502 4.49 -12.40 -44.74
N PHE A 503 4.52 -11.96 -43.48
CA PHE A 503 4.41 -12.85 -42.33
C PHE A 503 3.11 -13.67 -42.38
N SER A 504 3.27 -14.97 -42.20
CA SER A 504 2.21 -15.96 -42.07
C SER A 504 2.58 -16.88 -40.90
N TYR A 505 1.59 -17.35 -40.13
CA TYR A 505 1.83 -18.30 -39.04
C TYR A 505 2.35 -19.63 -39.59
N MET A 506 1.89 -20.03 -40.78
CA MET A 506 2.41 -21.23 -41.45
C MET A 506 3.89 -21.10 -41.80
N ALA A 507 4.34 -19.97 -42.35
CA ALA A 507 5.76 -19.75 -42.63
C ALA A 507 6.62 -19.88 -41.36
N ALA A 508 6.12 -19.41 -40.21
CA ALA A 508 6.80 -19.57 -38.93
C ALA A 508 6.78 -21.02 -38.41
N TYR A 509 5.64 -21.72 -38.53
CA TYR A 509 5.51 -23.12 -38.11
C TYR A 509 6.31 -24.09 -39.00
N GLU A 510 6.44 -23.81 -40.30
CA GLU A 510 7.31 -24.56 -41.20
C GLU A 510 8.77 -24.45 -40.76
N GLN A 511 9.22 -23.25 -40.39
CA GLN A 511 10.58 -23.09 -39.88
C GLN A 511 10.79 -23.84 -38.55
N LEU A 512 9.82 -23.79 -37.64
CA LEU A 512 9.85 -24.57 -36.40
C LEU A 512 9.88 -26.09 -36.65
N ASP A 513 9.18 -26.57 -37.68
CA ASP A 513 9.19 -27.98 -38.07
C ASP A 513 10.54 -28.40 -38.67
N VAL A 514 11.16 -27.53 -39.48
CA VAL A 514 12.54 -27.72 -39.97
C VAL A 514 13.52 -27.81 -38.79
N ASP A 515 13.42 -26.88 -37.83
CA ASP A 515 14.31 -26.80 -36.67
C ASP A 515 14.10 -27.97 -35.68
N ARG A 516 12.90 -28.58 -35.67
CA ARG A 516 12.61 -29.79 -34.88
C ARG A 516 13.46 -30.98 -35.30
N GLN A 517 13.87 -31.06 -36.57
CA GLN A 517 14.72 -32.13 -37.11
C GLN A 517 14.26 -33.56 -36.75
N GLY A 518 12.94 -33.78 -36.69
CA GLY A 518 12.37 -35.10 -36.38
C GLY A 518 12.32 -35.47 -34.89
N LYS A 519 12.71 -34.59 -33.95
CA LYS A 519 12.48 -34.79 -32.51
C LYS A 519 10.99 -34.97 -32.18
N ASP A 520 10.67 -35.65 -31.07
CA ASP A 520 9.30 -35.76 -30.58
C ASP A 520 8.64 -34.38 -30.45
N TYR A 521 7.40 -34.26 -30.90
CA TYR A 521 6.71 -32.99 -31.01
C TYR A 521 6.47 -32.33 -29.65
N PHE A 522 5.96 -33.09 -28.66
CA PHE A 522 5.64 -32.53 -27.36
C PHE A 522 6.90 -32.20 -26.57
N GLU A 523 7.94 -33.01 -26.67
CA GLU A 523 9.24 -32.73 -26.05
C GLU A 523 9.91 -31.51 -26.68
N TYR A 524 9.84 -31.36 -28.01
CA TYR A 524 10.37 -30.17 -28.68
C TYR A 524 9.59 -28.91 -28.29
N VAL A 525 8.26 -28.97 -28.25
CA VAL A 525 7.42 -27.86 -27.77
C VAL A 525 7.76 -27.49 -26.32
N LYS A 526 8.02 -28.49 -25.46
CA LYS A 526 8.46 -28.27 -24.08
C LYS A 526 9.80 -27.54 -24.02
N GLN A 527 10.78 -27.91 -24.87
CA GLN A 527 12.06 -27.19 -24.98
C GLN A 527 11.86 -25.74 -25.47
N LEU A 528 10.98 -25.52 -26.45
CA LEU A 528 10.65 -24.17 -26.93
C LEU A 528 9.99 -23.33 -25.83
N ASN A 529 9.08 -23.91 -25.05
CA ASN A 529 8.48 -23.25 -23.88
C ASN A 529 9.56 -22.84 -22.87
N GLN A 530 10.50 -23.74 -22.55
CA GLN A 530 11.60 -23.41 -21.66
C GLN A 530 12.45 -22.24 -22.17
N ARG A 531 12.78 -22.22 -23.47
CA ARG A 531 13.50 -21.11 -24.10
C ARG A 531 12.73 -19.78 -24.00
N ILE A 532 11.41 -19.80 -24.15
CA ILE A 532 10.57 -18.60 -23.96
C ILE A 532 10.63 -18.15 -22.50
N LEU A 533 10.56 -19.07 -21.53
CA LEU A 533 10.65 -18.74 -20.11
C LEU A 533 12.00 -18.13 -19.77
N GLU A 534 13.11 -18.71 -20.25
CA GLU A 534 14.46 -18.17 -20.08
C GLU A 534 14.61 -16.77 -20.69
N ALA A 535 14.09 -16.56 -21.90
CA ALA A 535 14.08 -15.25 -22.55
C ALA A 535 13.28 -14.22 -21.74
N ARG A 536 12.13 -14.63 -21.17
CA ARG A 536 11.31 -13.78 -20.29
C ARG A 536 12.00 -13.45 -18.98
N MET A 537 12.64 -14.41 -18.32
CA MET A 537 13.41 -14.16 -17.11
C MET A 537 14.51 -13.12 -17.36
N HIS A 538 15.19 -13.21 -18.52
CA HIS A 538 16.19 -12.23 -18.91
C HIS A 538 15.59 -10.87 -19.27
N GLU A 539 14.45 -10.81 -19.97
CA GLU A 539 13.70 -9.57 -20.22
C GLU A 539 13.23 -8.91 -18.92
N MET A 540 12.77 -9.70 -17.94
CA MET A 540 12.42 -9.24 -16.61
C MET A 540 13.64 -8.75 -15.85
N GLY A 541 14.76 -9.47 -15.86
CA GLY A 541 16.01 -9.00 -15.27
C GLY A 541 16.44 -7.66 -15.86
N LYS A 542 16.26 -7.47 -17.17
CA LYS A 542 16.47 -6.19 -17.84
C LYS A 542 15.43 -5.13 -17.47
N LYS A 543 14.14 -5.48 -17.36
CA LYS A 543 13.09 -4.55 -16.93
C LYS A 543 13.23 -4.16 -15.48
N ILE A 544 13.67 -5.04 -14.59
CA ILE A 544 13.99 -4.76 -13.19
C ILE A 544 15.25 -3.89 -13.15
N ALA A 545 16.29 -4.21 -13.92
CA ALA A 545 17.47 -3.36 -14.05
C ALA A 545 17.16 -1.98 -14.65
N LYS A 546 16.15 -1.87 -15.53
CA LYS A 546 15.69 -0.63 -16.17
C LYS A 546 14.68 0.13 -15.30
N LYS A 547 13.84 -0.55 -14.51
CA LYS A 547 12.97 0.01 -13.47
C LYS A 547 13.79 0.51 -12.28
N ASN A 548 14.94 -0.11 -12.04
CA ASN A 548 15.98 0.36 -11.13
C ASN A 548 16.86 1.46 -11.76
N ASN A 549 16.75 1.70 -13.09
CA ASN A 549 17.46 2.75 -13.85
C ASN A 549 16.49 3.54 -14.74
N ILE A 550 15.51 4.20 -14.10
CA ILE A 550 14.73 5.35 -14.59
C ILE A 550 13.32 5.05 -15.18
N ASP A 551 12.31 5.61 -14.51
CA ASP A 551 11.10 6.16 -15.14
C ASP A 551 11.51 7.50 -15.80
N GLU A 552 11.61 7.52 -17.12
CA GLU A 552 11.67 8.74 -17.94
C GLU A 552 10.71 8.50 -19.11
N GLY A 553 9.54 9.13 -19.03
CA GLY A 553 8.80 9.50 -20.23
C GLY A 553 9.47 10.72 -20.87
N GLN A 554 9.70 10.67 -22.18
CA GLN A 554 9.95 11.86 -23.00
C GLN A 554 8.66 12.70 -23.05
N GLN A 555 8.63 14.03 -23.03
CA GLN A 555 9.63 15.09 -23.00
C GLN A 555 8.87 16.30 -22.43
N ASP A 556 9.39 16.95 -21.38
CA ASP A 556 9.35 18.41 -21.27
C ASP A 556 10.34 18.88 -20.19
N MET A 557 11.31 19.68 -20.64
CA MET A 557 12.31 20.46 -19.90
C MET A 557 13.36 19.68 -19.08
N ASN A 558 14.62 19.80 -19.52
CA ASN A 558 15.85 19.49 -18.77
C ASN A 558 15.79 20.05 -17.33
N LYS A 559 15.34 19.23 -16.37
CA LYS A 559 15.60 19.44 -14.95
C LYS A 559 16.27 18.18 -14.43
N ILE A 560 17.50 18.34 -13.95
CA ILE A 560 18.26 17.31 -13.26
C ILE A 560 17.44 16.89 -12.02
N SER A 561 16.73 15.77 -12.15
CA SER A 561 15.76 15.30 -11.18
C SER A 561 16.46 14.49 -10.10
N HIS A 562 16.48 15.05 -8.88
CA HIS A 562 16.93 14.37 -7.68
C HIS A 562 15.71 13.80 -6.94
N ALA A 563 15.67 12.49 -6.65
CA ALA A 563 14.68 11.92 -5.74
C ALA A 563 14.70 12.66 -4.39
N LEU A 564 13.51 13.03 -3.88
CA LEU A 564 13.34 13.82 -2.65
C LEU A 564 13.82 13.08 -1.40
N ASN A 565 13.58 11.78 -1.32
CA ASN A 565 14.05 10.92 -0.23
C ASN A 565 14.97 9.84 -0.79
N ARG A 566 16.19 9.73 -0.26
CA ARG A 566 17.16 8.72 -0.69
C ARG A 566 17.90 8.11 0.50
N ILE A 567 18.25 6.83 0.42
CA ILE A 567 19.10 6.14 1.38
C ILE A 567 20.33 5.59 0.65
N LEU A 568 21.51 6.04 1.05
CA LEU A 568 22.78 5.45 0.65
C LEU A 568 23.03 4.21 1.51
N PHE A 569 23.00 3.02 0.94
CA PHE A 569 23.17 1.77 1.70
C PHE A 569 24.29 0.88 1.16
N GLY A 570 24.76 -0.05 1.99
CA GLY A 570 25.79 -1.02 1.64
C GLY A 570 26.68 -1.37 2.83
N ALA A 571 27.67 -2.22 2.59
CA ALA A 571 28.57 -2.70 3.63
C ALA A 571 29.39 -1.58 4.31
N ALA A 572 29.93 -1.85 5.49
CA ALA A 572 30.75 -0.88 6.21
C ALA A 572 32.00 -0.49 5.40
N GLY A 573 32.38 0.79 5.44
CA GLY A 573 33.58 1.30 4.77
C GLY A 573 33.46 1.51 3.24
N THR A 574 32.25 1.55 2.68
CA THR A 574 32.02 1.85 1.25
C THR A 574 31.88 3.35 0.93
N GLY A 575 32.00 4.21 1.93
CA GLY A 575 31.98 5.67 1.77
C GLY A 575 30.58 6.30 1.71
N LYS A 576 29.56 5.69 2.33
CA LYS A 576 28.19 6.23 2.37
C LYS A 576 28.12 7.65 2.95
N THR A 577 28.55 7.82 4.20
CA THR A 577 28.62 9.12 4.90
C THR A 577 29.56 10.10 4.21
N TYR A 578 30.63 9.61 3.55
CA TYR A 578 31.49 10.45 2.74
C TYR A 578 30.74 11.06 1.54
N ASN A 579 29.88 10.28 0.87
CA ASN A 579 29.19 10.72 -0.33
C ASN A 579 27.94 11.59 -0.04
N THR A 580 27.44 11.67 1.20
CA THR A 580 26.28 12.53 1.52
C THR A 580 26.54 14.00 1.17
N VAL A 581 27.77 14.48 1.36
CA VAL A 581 28.21 15.83 0.95
C VAL A 581 28.02 16.02 -0.56
N ASN A 582 28.47 15.06 -1.38
CA ASN A 582 28.34 15.15 -2.83
C ASN A 582 26.87 15.20 -3.25
N HIS A 583 26.03 14.34 -2.65
CA HIS A 583 24.59 14.32 -2.93
C HIS A 583 23.89 15.60 -2.48
N ALA A 584 24.24 16.15 -1.31
CA ALA A 584 23.68 17.41 -0.81
C ALA A 584 24.04 18.58 -1.71
N LEU A 585 25.31 18.70 -2.11
CA LEU A 585 25.75 19.76 -3.03
C LEU A 585 25.12 19.64 -4.41
N ALA A 586 24.99 18.42 -4.95
CA ALA A 586 24.33 18.19 -6.23
C ALA A 586 22.87 18.70 -6.21
N ILE A 587 22.15 18.43 -5.12
CA ILE A 587 20.77 18.91 -4.93
C ILE A 587 20.75 20.44 -4.81
N LEU A 588 21.58 21.01 -3.94
CA LEU A 588 21.57 22.44 -3.63
C LEU A 588 22.02 23.32 -4.80
N GLN A 589 22.93 22.80 -5.64
CA GLN A 589 23.42 23.46 -6.85
C GLN A 589 22.57 23.15 -8.09
N GLY A 590 21.59 22.24 -7.99
CA GLY A 590 20.77 21.81 -9.12
C GLY A 590 21.56 21.11 -10.22
N THR A 591 22.64 20.40 -9.87
CA THR A 591 23.52 19.69 -10.81
C THR A 591 23.47 18.18 -10.58
N ASP A 592 23.98 17.37 -11.50
CA ASP A 592 24.07 15.93 -11.31
C ASP A 592 25.24 15.56 -10.38
N ILE A 593 25.23 14.31 -9.90
CA ILE A 593 26.26 13.81 -8.97
C ILE A 593 27.64 13.65 -9.61
N GLU A 594 27.71 13.40 -10.93
CA GLU A 594 28.98 13.27 -11.65
C GLU A 594 29.66 14.62 -11.81
N THR A 595 28.91 15.70 -12.03
CA THR A 595 29.44 17.07 -12.03
C THR A 595 30.12 17.41 -10.69
N ILE A 596 29.53 17.02 -9.55
CA ILE A 596 30.17 17.22 -8.24
C ILE A 596 31.40 16.32 -8.08
N ARG A 597 31.38 15.09 -8.60
CA ARG A 597 32.56 14.20 -8.60
C ARG A 597 33.69 14.72 -9.49
N GLU A 598 33.36 15.37 -10.61
CA GLU A 598 34.32 16.06 -11.48
C GLU A 598 34.99 17.20 -10.72
N LYS A 599 34.20 18.08 -10.10
CA LYS A 599 34.71 19.17 -9.23
C LYS A 599 35.57 18.66 -8.09
N GLU A 600 35.20 17.52 -7.48
CA GLU A 600 36.01 16.89 -6.44
C GLU A 600 37.39 16.46 -6.96
N ARG A 601 37.50 16.05 -8.22
CA ARG A 601 38.77 15.69 -8.87
C ARG A 601 39.58 16.93 -9.25
N THR A 602 38.94 18.01 -9.70
CA THR A 602 39.63 19.23 -10.16
C THR A 602 40.01 20.17 -9.02
N ASP A 603 39.07 20.45 -8.13
CA ASP A 603 39.16 21.50 -7.11
C ASP A 603 39.50 20.93 -5.72
N GLY A 604 39.42 19.59 -5.60
CA GLY A 604 39.74 18.86 -4.38
C GLY A 604 38.62 18.85 -3.34
N ARG A 605 38.65 17.85 -2.47
CA ARG A 605 37.62 17.63 -1.43
C ARG A 605 37.46 18.78 -0.44
N GLN A 606 38.53 19.53 -0.17
CA GLN A 606 38.49 20.65 0.77
C GLN A 606 37.55 21.76 0.29
N GLN A 607 37.48 22.01 -1.02
CA GLN A 607 36.59 23.03 -1.58
C GLN A 607 35.12 22.64 -1.43
N LEU A 608 34.77 21.38 -1.74
CA LEU A 608 33.41 20.86 -1.53
C LEU A 608 32.98 20.95 -0.05
N LYS A 609 33.88 20.69 0.89
CA LYS A 609 33.58 20.85 2.33
C LYS A 609 33.29 22.31 2.69
N LYS A 610 34.03 23.28 2.13
CA LYS A 610 33.75 24.71 2.35
C LYS A 610 32.37 25.10 1.81
N ASP A 611 32.02 24.63 0.62
CA ASP A 611 30.70 24.88 0.03
C ASP A 611 29.58 24.28 0.88
N PHE A 612 29.79 23.06 1.39
CA PHE A 612 28.85 22.38 2.28
C PHE A 612 28.63 23.16 3.60
N GLU A 613 29.70 23.59 4.25
CA GLU A 613 29.60 24.38 5.49
C GLU A 613 28.94 25.75 5.26
N LYS A 614 29.12 26.35 4.08
CA LYS A 614 28.40 27.58 3.71
C LYS A 614 26.89 27.35 3.69
N PHE A 615 26.42 26.30 2.99
CA PHE A 615 24.99 25.98 2.95
C PHE A 615 24.43 25.58 4.33
N ARG A 616 25.24 24.95 5.17
CA ARG A 616 24.89 24.64 6.56
C ARG A 616 24.73 25.90 7.40
N ALA A 617 25.68 26.85 7.30
CA ALA A 617 25.60 28.15 7.97
C ALA A 617 24.38 28.97 7.50
N ASP A 618 23.98 28.82 6.23
CA ASP A 618 22.77 29.43 5.66
C ASP A 618 21.46 28.71 6.09
N GLY A 619 21.55 27.69 6.95
CA GLY A 619 20.42 26.89 7.44
C GLY A 619 19.76 25.99 6.39
N ARG A 620 20.42 25.78 5.24
CA ARG A 620 19.91 24.95 4.12
C ARG A 620 20.29 23.48 4.22
N ILE A 621 21.19 23.14 5.15
CA ILE A 621 21.56 21.75 5.46
C ILE A 621 21.43 21.54 6.96
N GLU A 622 20.71 20.47 7.34
CA GLU A 622 20.78 19.92 8.69
C GLU A 622 21.35 18.50 8.65
N PHE A 623 22.16 18.15 9.65
CA PHE A 623 22.79 16.84 9.77
C PHE A 623 22.50 16.25 11.14
N VAL A 624 21.95 15.04 11.17
CA VAL A 624 21.65 14.29 12.38
C VAL A 624 22.08 12.83 12.24
N THR A 625 22.41 12.20 13.36
CA THR A 625 22.73 10.77 13.43
C THR A 625 21.70 10.09 14.32
N PHE A 626 21.06 9.03 13.84
CA PHE A 626 20.10 8.28 14.65
C PHE A 626 20.80 7.29 15.60
N HIS A 627 20.27 7.20 16.80
CA HIS A 627 20.68 6.23 17.82
C HIS A 627 19.44 5.68 18.53
N GLN A 628 19.59 4.60 19.30
CA GLN A 628 18.46 3.88 19.89
C GLN A 628 17.59 4.72 20.84
N SER A 629 18.17 5.72 21.51
CA SER A 629 17.46 6.66 22.39
C SER A 629 16.87 7.88 21.68
N PHE A 630 17.11 8.06 20.37
CA PHE A 630 16.59 9.21 19.62
C PHE A 630 15.08 9.07 19.43
N SER A 631 14.31 10.12 19.72
CA SER A 631 12.85 10.05 19.78
C SER A 631 12.14 11.11 18.93
N TYR A 632 10.81 11.05 18.92
CA TYR A 632 9.95 12.03 18.26
C TYR A 632 10.17 13.44 18.81
N GLU A 633 10.37 13.55 20.12
CA GLU A 633 10.55 14.82 20.84
C GLU A 633 11.80 15.58 20.39
N ASP A 634 12.86 14.85 20.01
CA ASP A 634 14.11 15.43 19.50
C ASP A 634 14.00 15.82 18.02
N PHE A 635 13.21 15.05 17.26
CA PHE A 635 13.15 15.17 15.81
C PHE A 635 12.06 16.12 15.32
N VAL A 636 10.87 16.09 15.94
CA VAL A 636 9.68 16.80 15.46
C VAL A 636 9.26 17.93 16.38
N GLU A 637 8.82 17.62 17.60
CA GLU A 637 8.58 18.59 18.67
C GLU A 637 8.41 17.88 20.03
N GLY A 638 8.86 18.52 21.10
CA GLY A 638 8.82 17.97 22.44
C GLY A 638 8.62 19.04 23.51
N ILE A 639 8.15 18.62 24.68
CA ILE A 639 7.98 19.51 25.84
C ILE A 639 9.34 19.68 26.51
N ARG A 640 9.79 20.93 26.69
CA ARG A 640 11.01 21.27 27.42
C ARG A 640 10.67 22.16 28.62
N ALA A 641 11.41 21.97 29.70
CA ALA A 641 11.30 22.80 30.89
C ALA A 641 12.22 24.02 30.74
N GLU A 642 11.66 25.22 30.88
CA GLU A 642 12.37 26.48 30.96
C GLU A 642 12.14 27.12 32.32
N THR A 643 13.21 27.55 32.96
CA THR A 643 13.14 28.24 34.24
C THR A 643 13.19 29.74 34.00
N ASP A 644 12.12 30.44 34.34
CA ASP A 644 12.09 31.90 34.39
C ASP A 644 11.82 32.36 35.83
N ASN A 645 12.73 33.15 36.40
CA ASN A 645 12.67 33.67 37.77
C ASN A 645 12.33 32.63 38.87
N GLY A 646 12.86 31.40 38.73
CA GLY A 646 12.65 30.31 39.69
C GLY A 646 11.33 29.55 39.53
N SER A 647 10.50 29.90 38.54
CA SER A 647 9.31 29.13 38.15
C SER A 647 9.63 28.24 36.94
N ILE A 648 9.28 26.97 37.02
CA ILE A 648 9.43 26.02 35.90
C ILE A 648 8.21 26.16 34.99
N SER A 649 8.45 26.54 33.74
CA SER A 649 7.46 26.55 32.66
C SER A 649 7.75 25.42 31.68
N TYR A 650 6.70 24.82 31.12
CA TYR A 650 6.82 23.75 30.12
C TYR A 650 6.40 24.31 28.76
N SER A 651 7.36 24.48 27.86
CA SER A 651 7.14 24.98 26.50
C SER A 651 7.28 23.84 25.48
N VAL A 652 6.46 23.85 24.42
CA VAL A 652 6.64 22.92 23.30
C VAL A 652 7.69 23.50 22.36
N GLN A 653 8.82 22.83 22.24
CA GLN A 653 9.96 23.24 21.42
C GLN A 653 10.02 22.40 20.14
N PRO A 654 10.29 23.02 18.97
CA PRO A 654 10.41 22.29 17.71
C PRO A 654 11.70 21.46 17.67
N GLY A 655 11.62 20.27 17.09
CA GLY A 655 12.76 19.42 16.77
C GLY A 655 13.36 19.74 15.39
N LEU A 656 14.48 19.09 15.08
CA LEU A 656 15.28 19.40 13.89
C LEU A 656 14.52 19.31 12.56
N PHE A 657 13.67 18.29 12.41
CA PHE A 657 12.86 18.07 11.20
C PHE A 657 11.86 19.19 10.99
N LYS A 658 11.21 19.64 12.06
CA LYS A 658 10.25 20.74 12.02
C LYS A 658 10.95 22.06 11.69
N ILE A 659 12.09 22.34 12.33
CA ILE A 659 12.90 23.54 12.06
C ILE A 659 13.27 23.65 10.58
N ILE A 660 13.82 22.59 9.97
CA ILE A 660 14.20 22.65 8.55
C ILE A 660 12.99 22.71 7.62
N CYS A 661 11.86 22.09 7.98
CA CYS A 661 10.60 22.23 7.21
C CYS A 661 10.09 23.67 7.24
N ASP A 662 10.10 24.31 8.41
CA ASP A 662 9.62 25.69 8.56
C ASP A 662 10.52 26.67 7.78
N ARG A 663 11.85 26.50 7.85
CA ARG A 663 12.81 27.26 7.02
C ARG A 663 12.62 27.02 5.53
N ALA A 664 12.30 25.79 5.11
CA ALA A 664 12.06 25.47 3.71
C ALA A 664 10.76 26.10 3.16
N ARG A 665 9.81 26.48 4.03
CA ARG A 665 8.61 27.23 3.64
C ARG A 665 8.84 28.74 3.54
N GLU A 666 9.90 29.28 4.12
CA GLU A 666 10.20 30.71 4.11
C GLU A 666 10.37 31.23 2.67
N ASN A 667 9.56 32.22 2.29
CA ASN A 667 9.77 32.94 1.04
C ASN A 667 10.84 34.02 1.25
N LYS A 668 12.12 33.61 1.19
CA LYS A 668 13.28 34.50 1.41
C LYS A 668 13.26 35.77 0.55
N LYS A 669 12.68 35.72 -0.65
CA LYS A 669 12.52 36.89 -1.52
C LYS A 669 11.55 37.90 -0.91
N VAL A 670 10.36 37.45 -0.53
CA VAL A 670 9.35 38.29 0.14
C VAL A 670 9.86 38.82 1.48
N MET A 671 10.55 38.00 2.26
CA MET A 671 11.15 38.46 3.53
C MET A 671 12.17 39.57 3.29
N LYS A 672 13.05 39.41 2.29
CA LYS A 672 14.04 40.44 1.93
C LYS A 672 13.38 41.71 1.40
N ASP A 673 12.37 41.59 0.53
CA ASP A 673 11.66 42.73 -0.06
C ASP A 673 10.88 43.53 1.01
N LEU A 674 10.35 42.84 2.02
CA LEU A 674 9.61 43.44 3.13
C LEU A 674 10.50 43.85 4.32
N GLY A 675 11.79 43.50 4.30
CA GLY A 675 12.74 43.78 5.39
C GLY A 675 12.59 42.88 6.62
N VAL A 676 11.91 41.74 6.50
CA VAL A 676 11.71 40.78 7.60
C VAL A 676 12.96 39.92 7.79
N ARG A 677 13.45 39.80 9.03
CA ARG A 677 14.63 38.97 9.34
C ARG A 677 14.27 37.48 9.39
N SER A 678 15.28 36.62 9.22
CA SER A 678 15.14 35.18 9.47
C SER A 678 14.71 34.93 10.91
N GLU A 679 13.77 34.01 11.14
CA GLU A 679 13.23 33.69 12.47
C GLU A 679 12.61 34.91 13.21
N ALA A 680 12.11 35.91 12.46
CA ALA A 680 11.48 37.11 13.01
C ALA A 680 10.37 36.81 14.02
N ASN A 681 10.37 37.59 15.11
CA ASN A 681 9.32 37.53 16.11
C ASN A 681 8.10 38.33 15.65
N VAL A 682 6.90 37.82 15.97
CA VAL A 682 5.66 38.57 15.80
C VAL A 682 5.26 39.18 17.14
N TRP A 683 5.04 40.49 17.15
CA TRP A 683 4.71 41.26 18.34
C TRP A 683 3.31 41.85 18.20
N LYS A 684 2.47 41.65 19.23
CA LYS A 684 1.21 42.37 19.32
C LYS A 684 1.46 43.76 19.89
N LEU A 685 0.82 44.79 19.32
CA LEU A 685 0.84 46.16 19.83
C LEU A 685 -0.59 46.72 19.95
N SER A 686 -0.90 47.43 21.05
CA SER A 686 -2.08 48.28 21.19
C SER A 686 -1.69 49.75 21.16
N ILE A 687 -2.29 50.51 20.24
CA ILE A 687 -2.19 51.99 20.23
C ILE A 687 -3.55 52.53 20.66
N GLY A 688 -3.60 53.13 21.85
CA GLY A 688 -4.80 53.34 22.66
C GLY A 688 -5.90 54.19 22.01
N ASP A 689 -5.55 55.35 21.44
CA ASP A 689 -6.49 56.27 20.80
C ASP A 689 -6.33 56.30 19.27
N LEU A 690 -7.41 56.70 18.59
CA LEU A 690 -7.48 56.69 17.13
C LEU A 690 -6.54 57.72 16.49
N SER A 691 -6.39 58.90 17.10
CA SER A 691 -5.52 59.99 16.64
C SER A 691 -4.04 59.57 16.63
N THR A 692 -3.53 59.03 17.73
CA THR A 692 -2.16 58.54 17.83
C THR A 692 -1.92 57.40 16.85
N ARG A 693 -2.89 56.50 16.67
CA ARG A 693 -2.79 55.40 15.71
C ARG A 693 -2.68 55.88 14.27
N GLN A 694 -3.51 56.84 13.87
CA GLN A 694 -3.46 57.43 12.54
C GLN A 694 -2.13 58.15 12.30
N TYR A 695 -1.61 58.85 13.32
CA TYR A 695 -0.30 59.48 13.27
C TYR A 695 0.83 58.46 13.06
N CYS A 696 0.87 57.40 13.88
CA CYS A 696 1.84 56.31 13.78
C CYS A 696 1.81 55.62 12.40
N PHE A 697 0.62 55.43 11.84
CA PHE A 697 0.45 54.87 10.50
C PHE A 697 0.95 55.82 9.41
N ALA A 698 0.71 57.13 9.54
CA ALA A 698 1.17 58.12 8.56
C ALA A 698 2.69 58.32 8.58
N HIS A 699 3.32 58.23 9.76
CA HIS A 699 4.74 58.54 9.96
C HIS A 699 5.66 57.31 10.05
N ASN A 700 5.14 56.10 9.78
CA ASN A 700 5.94 54.87 9.75
C ASN A 700 6.69 54.62 11.07
N GLU A 701 5.94 54.66 12.16
CA GLU A 701 6.46 54.46 13.50
C GLU A 701 5.43 53.74 14.40
N ILE A 702 5.94 53.19 15.49
CA ILE A 702 5.15 52.68 16.61
C ILE A 702 5.51 53.47 17.86
N ARG A 703 4.49 53.80 18.66
CA ARG A 703 4.64 54.51 19.91
C ARG A 703 3.96 53.77 21.05
N VAL A 704 4.58 53.77 22.23
CA VAL A 704 3.98 53.28 23.48
C VAL A 704 4.04 54.35 24.58
N GLY A 705 3.10 54.27 25.52
CA GLY A 705 2.94 55.20 26.65
C GLY A 705 4.11 55.17 27.65
N TRP A 706 3.94 55.76 28.84
CA TRP A 706 4.95 55.85 29.90
C TRP A 706 6.07 56.88 29.70
N GLY A 707 5.81 57.97 28.97
CA GLY A 707 6.75 59.06 28.75
C GLY A 707 7.35 59.68 30.04
N GLU A 708 6.66 59.61 31.17
CA GLU A 708 7.20 60.05 32.48
C GLU A 708 8.44 59.27 32.93
N THR A 709 8.68 58.09 32.36
CA THR A 709 9.90 57.32 32.64
C THR A 709 11.15 58.02 32.11
N GLY A 710 11.04 58.85 31.07
CA GLY A 710 12.16 59.48 30.38
C GLY A 710 12.84 58.56 29.35
N ASP A 711 13.95 59.01 28.76
CA ASP A 711 14.68 58.22 27.76
C ASP A 711 15.37 57.00 28.40
N LEU A 712 14.86 55.81 28.09
CA LEU A 712 15.32 54.54 28.67
C LEU A 712 16.57 53.97 27.98
N SER A 713 17.10 54.63 26.95
CA SER A 713 18.43 54.35 26.42
C SER A 713 19.53 54.80 27.40
N LEU A 714 19.23 55.74 28.29
CA LEU A 714 20.14 56.24 29.30
C LEU A 714 20.05 55.36 30.57
N LYS A 715 21.20 54.84 31.02
CA LYS A 715 21.26 53.93 32.18
C LYS A 715 20.75 54.56 33.48
N GLU A 716 20.90 55.87 33.62
CA GLU A 716 20.51 56.64 34.81
C GLU A 716 18.98 56.74 34.96
N THR A 717 18.25 56.67 33.85
CA THR A 717 16.78 56.77 33.79
C THR A 717 16.08 55.63 34.52
N LYS A 718 16.69 54.43 34.58
CA LYS A 718 16.16 53.27 35.31
C LYS A 718 16.14 53.45 36.83
N TYR A 719 16.76 54.51 37.35
CA TYR A 719 16.77 54.88 38.77
C TYR A 719 15.94 56.14 39.07
N SER A 720 15.26 56.71 38.06
CA SER A 720 14.44 57.91 38.23
C SER A 720 13.15 57.60 39.00
N GLN A 721 12.61 58.61 39.70
CA GLN A 721 11.29 58.49 40.35
C GLN A 721 10.20 58.13 39.32
N GLY A 722 10.29 58.69 38.11
CA GLY A 722 9.38 58.42 37.00
C GLY A 722 9.41 56.96 36.51
N TYR A 723 10.55 56.25 36.62
CA TYR A 723 10.63 54.82 36.27
C TYR A 723 10.17 53.92 37.43
N THR A 724 10.62 54.17 38.65
CA THR A 724 10.37 53.30 39.82
C THR A 724 8.90 53.21 40.27
N GLN A 725 8.06 54.17 39.86
CA GLN A 725 6.64 54.23 40.22
C GLN A 725 5.74 53.22 39.46
N PHE A 726 6.24 52.63 38.37
CA PHE A 726 5.45 51.72 37.53
C PHE A 726 5.54 50.26 37.99
N SER A 727 4.57 49.45 37.58
CA SER A 727 4.52 48.04 37.98
C SER A 727 5.58 47.20 37.27
N SER A 728 5.91 46.03 37.84
CA SER A 728 6.80 45.06 37.19
C SER A 728 6.31 44.63 35.79
N THR A 729 5.00 44.69 35.54
CA THR A 729 4.40 44.37 34.24
C THR A 729 4.66 45.49 33.21
N ASP A 730 4.64 46.74 33.66
CA ASP A 730 4.92 47.90 32.81
C ASP A 730 6.41 47.94 32.46
N HIS A 731 7.28 47.70 33.45
CA HIS A 731 8.74 47.56 33.22
C HIS A 731 9.05 46.44 32.24
N HIS A 732 8.41 45.29 32.38
CA HIS A 732 8.59 44.18 31.44
C HIS A 732 8.16 44.58 30.03
N THR A 733 7.05 45.31 29.87
CA THR A 733 6.57 45.78 28.56
C THR A 733 7.55 46.75 27.91
N LEU A 734 8.09 47.70 28.68
CA LEU A 734 9.11 48.65 28.21
C LEU A 734 10.41 47.94 27.85
N GLU A 735 10.89 46.99 28.66
CA GLU A 735 12.08 46.17 28.35
C GLU A 735 11.90 45.35 27.08
N GLN A 736 10.71 44.77 26.85
CA GLN A 736 10.41 44.07 25.60
C GLN A 736 10.45 45.05 24.41
N PHE A 737 9.86 46.25 24.54
CA PHE A 737 9.90 47.25 23.48
C PHE A 737 11.32 47.78 23.19
N ILE A 738 12.17 47.94 24.21
CA ILE A 738 13.52 48.52 24.07
C ILE A 738 14.56 47.47 23.67
N SER A 739 14.55 46.30 24.30
CA SER A 739 15.61 45.31 24.18
C SER A 739 15.13 44.03 23.50
N GLY A 740 13.85 43.70 23.59
CA GLY A 740 13.28 42.47 23.04
C GLY A 740 12.95 42.54 21.55
N VAL A 741 12.52 43.70 21.07
CA VAL A 741 12.17 43.94 19.66
C VAL A 741 13.43 44.29 18.86
N GLU A 742 13.66 43.54 17.79
CA GLU A 742 14.82 43.75 16.91
C GLU A 742 14.42 44.25 15.51
N ILE A 743 15.36 44.86 14.81
CA ILE A 743 15.17 45.25 13.41
C ILE A 743 14.85 44.01 12.57
N GLY A 744 13.78 44.10 11.77
CA GLY A 744 13.24 43.01 10.97
C GLY A 744 12.19 42.16 11.67
N ASP A 745 11.85 42.42 12.95
CA ASP A 745 10.69 41.82 13.60
C ASP A 745 9.38 42.38 13.05
N VAL A 746 8.29 41.62 13.22
CA VAL A 746 6.95 41.97 12.73
C VAL A 746 6.09 42.45 13.89
N VAL A 747 5.36 43.55 13.69
CA VAL A 747 4.42 44.11 14.65
C VAL A 747 3.01 44.09 14.06
N VAL A 748 2.04 43.60 14.83
CA VAL A 748 0.61 43.62 14.49
C VAL A 748 -0.15 44.56 15.42
N CYS A 749 -0.92 45.49 14.86
CA CYS A 749 -1.69 46.46 15.63
C CYS A 749 -3.10 45.95 15.92
N LEU A 750 -3.53 45.99 17.19
CA LEU A 750 -4.84 45.50 17.63
C LEU A 750 -5.99 46.42 17.16
N LYS A 751 -7.04 45.82 16.58
CA LYS A 751 -8.33 46.48 16.35
C LYS A 751 -9.34 46.14 17.44
N SER A 752 -9.49 44.85 17.71
CA SER A 752 -10.37 44.25 18.72
C SER A 752 -9.67 43.05 19.34
N THR A 753 -10.25 42.39 20.36
CA THR A 753 -9.67 41.16 20.93
C THR A 753 -9.55 40.01 19.90
N SER A 754 -10.14 40.15 18.71
CA SER A 754 -10.18 39.10 17.69
C SER A 754 -9.53 39.52 16.38
N GLU A 755 -9.24 40.81 16.21
CA GLU A 755 -8.86 41.38 14.93
C GLU A 755 -7.67 42.32 15.08
N ILE A 756 -6.84 42.33 14.04
CA ILE A 756 -5.75 43.29 13.87
C ILE A 756 -6.13 44.28 12.77
N CYS A 757 -5.59 45.50 12.83
CA CYS A 757 -5.83 46.59 11.87
C CYS A 757 -4.58 47.05 11.09
N ALA A 758 -3.38 46.63 11.50
CA ALA A 758 -2.15 46.91 10.75
C ALA A 758 -1.09 45.83 10.97
N VAL A 759 -0.20 45.68 9.99
CA VAL A 759 0.99 44.83 10.04
C VAL A 759 2.18 45.65 9.58
N GLY A 760 3.23 45.71 10.38
CA GLY A 760 4.45 46.46 10.06
C GLY A 760 5.71 45.71 10.44
N VAL A 761 6.83 46.11 9.86
CA VAL A 761 8.16 45.52 10.10
C VAL A 761 9.04 46.57 10.76
N VAL A 762 9.73 46.21 11.83
CA VAL A 762 10.63 47.13 12.54
C VAL A 762 11.84 47.45 11.68
N THR A 763 12.11 48.74 11.48
CA THR A 763 13.19 49.23 10.62
C THR A 763 14.27 50.02 11.36
N GLY A 764 14.01 50.40 12.61
CA GLY A 764 14.95 51.18 13.41
C GLY A 764 15.00 50.76 14.88
N ASP A 765 16.07 51.21 15.52
CA ASP A 765 16.26 51.06 16.96
C ASP A 765 15.28 51.94 17.76
N TYR A 766 15.24 51.70 19.07
CA TYR A 766 14.47 52.50 19.99
C TYR A 766 15.00 53.94 20.05
N PHE A 767 14.07 54.91 20.11
CA PHE A 767 14.37 56.30 20.45
C PHE A 767 13.25 56.90 21.30
N PHE A 768 13.59 57.96 22.02
CA PHE A 768 12.65 58.72 22.84
C PHE A 768 12.37 60.08 22.19
N ASP A 769 11.11 60.32 21.82
CA ASP A 769 10.70 61.54 21.14
C ASP A 769 10.17 62.54 22.16
N THR A 770 10.87 63.67 22.31
CA THR A 770 10.49 64.76 23.23
C THR A 770 9.63 65.82 22.55
N GLN A 771 9.50 65.79 21.23
CA GLN A 771 8.71 66.74 20.46
C GLN A 771 7.31 66.15 20.26
N LEU A 772 6.44 66.29 21.26
CA LEU A 772 5.08 65.74 21.22
C LEU A 772 4.28 66.35 20.05
N PRO A 773 3.92 65.56 19.01
CA PRO A 773 3.01 66.03 17.97
C PRO A 773 1.62 66.29 18.58
N SER A 774 0.92 67.33 18.13
CA SER A 774 -0.40 67.71 18.66
C SER A 774 -1.47 66.61 18.55
N GLU A 775 -1.26 65.67 17.64
CA GLU A 775 -2.14 64.55 17.29
C GLU A 775 -1.81 63.26 18.07
N VAL A 776 -0.72 63.26 18.84
CA VAL A 776 -0.25 62.11 19.63
C VAL A 776 -0.54 62.34 21.11
N ARG A 777 -0.98 61.29 21.80
CA ARG A 777 -1.23 61.31 23.24
C ARG A 777 0.05 61.66 24.03
N GLU A 778 -0.10 62.54 25.02
CA GLU A 778 1.01 63.16 25.77
C GLU A 778 2.05 62.19 26.36
N ASP A 779 1.64 60.97 26.75
CA ASP A 779 2.53 59.97 27.35
C ASP A 779 3.20 59.02 26.35
N TYR A 780 2.93 59.11 25.04
CA TYR A 780 3.41 58.17 24.00
C TYR A 780 4.76 58.62 23.38
N LEU A 781 5.79 58.70 24.21
CA LEU A 781 7.11 59.24 23.83
C LEU A 781 8.13 58.15 23.42
N HIS A 782 7.86 56.87 23.72
CA HIS A 782 8.75 55.76 23.37
C HIS A 782 8.47 55.26 21.96
N CYS A 783 9.45 55.37 21.08
CA CYS A 783 9.24 55.23 19.64
C CYS A 783 10.19 54.21 19.00
N ARG A 784 9.72 53.62 17.90
CA ARG A 784 10.55 52.86 16.93
C ARG A 784 10.04 53.10 15.52
N ASN A 785 10.94 53.14 14.56
CA ASN A 785 10.56 53.19 13.14
C ASN A 785 10.08 51.83 12.65
N VAL A 786 8.99 51.81 11.89
CA VAL A 786 8.44 50.62 11.26
C VAL A 786 8.05 50.91 9.82
N ASN A 787 8.19 49.92 8.94
CA ASN A 787 7.55 49.93 7.64
C ASN A 787 6.19 49.25 7.75
N TRP A 788 5.10 50.01 7.73
CA TRP A 788 3.75 49.44 7.72
C TRP A 788 3.43 48.84 6.35
N ILE A 789 3.37 47.51 6.29
CA ILE A 789 3.08 46.74 5.07
C ILE A 789 1.58 46.77 4.77
N LEU A 790 0.74 46.65 5.79
CA LEU A 790 -0.72 46.67 5.67
C LEU A 790 -1.31 47.61 6.72
N LYS A 791 -2.33 48.37 6.30
CA LYS A 791 -3.10 49.31 7.13
C LYS A 791 -4.58 49.09 6.85
N ASP A 792 -5.43 49.47 7.80
CA ASP A 792 -6.89 49.41 7.71
C ASP A 792 -7.45 48.02 7.40
N LEU A 793 -6.77 46.96 7.84
CA LEU A 793 -7.22 45.58 7.65
C LEU A 793 -8.31 45.16 8.67
N GLU A 794 -9.14 44.21 8.27
CA GLU A 794 -10.14 43.54 9.12
C GLU A 794 -9.81 42.05 9.21
N PHE A 795 -8.59 41.74 9.65
CA PHE A 795 -8.10 40.36 9.68
C PHE A 795 -8.36 39.72 11.04
N ASN A 796 -9.13 38.62 11.04
CA ASN A 796 -9.41 37.85 12.25
C ASN A 796 -8.21 36.97 12.62
N ILE A 797 -7.51 37.34 13.69
CA ILE A 797 -6.29 36.67 14.15
C ILE A 797 -6.58 35.45 15.03
N ARG A 798 -7.84 35.20 15.45
CA ARG A 798 -8.15 34.13 16.40
C ARG A 798 -7.76 32.75 15.90
N ALA A 799 -7.98 32.48 14.61
CA ALA A 799 -7.63 31.20 14.01
C ALA A 799 -6.13 30.92 14.16
N LEU A 800 -5.28 31.90 13.82
CA LEU A 800 -3.82 31.82 14.00
C LEU A 800 -3.39 31.79 15.46
N ASN A 801 -4.11 32.47 16.35
CA ASN A 801 -3.79 32.53 17.77
C ASN A 801 -4.36 31.36 18.60
N GLY A 802 -4.69 30.24 17.96
CA GLY A 802 -5.17 29.02 18.62
C GLY A 802 -6.58 29.14 19.19
N GLY A 803 -7.46 29.91 18.54
CA GLY A 803 -8.85 30.14 18.93
C GLY A 803 -9.05 31.12 20.09
N VAL A 804 -7.96 31.67 20.66
CA VAL A 804 -8.01 32.58 21.81
C VAL A 804 -7.86 34.03 21.33
N GLY A 805 -8.63 34.94 21.93
CA GLY A 805 -8.50 36.38 21.68
C GLY A 805 -7.16 36.96 22.17
N LEU A 806 -6.74 38.05 21.56
CA LEU A 806 -5.61 38.85 22.01
C LEU A 806 -5.96 39.60 23.30
N THR A 807 -4.98 39.73 24.19
CA THR A 807 -5.15 40.47 25.44
C THR A 807 -4.94 41.97 25.23
N LEU A 808 -5.51 42.79 26.12
CA LEU A 808 -5.40 44.25 26.06
C LEU A 808 -4.03 44.79 26.52
N LYS A 809 -3.07 43.93 26.91
CA LYS A 809 -1.70 44.34 27.24
C LYS A 809 -1.07 45.14 26.10
N THR A 810 -0.37 46.24 26.39
CA THR A 810 0.15 47.15 25.36
C THR A 810 1.03 46.43 24.35
N MET A 811 1.98 45.61 24.81
CA MET A 811 2.83 44.82 23.93
C MET A 811 3.17 43.46 24.53
N TYR A 812 3.24 42.42 23.69
CA TYR A 812 3.83 41.13 24.03
C TYR A 812 4.12 40.30 22.77
N ARG A 813 5.04 39.34 22.88
CA ARG A 813 5.39 38.41 21.80
C ARG A 813 4.27 37.40 21.56
N LEU A 814 3.89 37.24 20.30
CA LEU A 814 3.01 36.18 19.82
C LEU A 814 3.89 34.99 19.39
N TRP A 815 3.90 33.95 20.23
CA TRP A 815 4.68 32.73 20.00
C TRP A 815 3.85 31.60 19.36
N ARG A 816 2.53 31.79 19.26
CA ARG A 816 1.61 30.75 18.77
C ARG A 816 1.62 30.60 17.25
N PHE A 817 2.18 31.53 16.51
CA PHE A 817 2.35 31.46 15.06
C PHE A 817 3.58 32.26 14.66
N THR A 818 4.14 31.95 13.50
CA THR A 818 5.32 32.61 12.92
C THR A 818 4.90 33.69 11.94
N TRP A 819 5.88 34.50 11.49
CA TRP A 819 5.64 35.42 10.37
C TRP A 819 5.08 34.70 9.13
N ASN A 820 5.58 33.51 8.79
CA ASN A 820 5.09 32.79 7.60
C ASN A 820 3.64 32.34 7.74
N ASP A 821 3.25 31.90 8.94
CA ASP A 821 1.85 31.53 9.21
C ASP A 821 0.93 32.74 9.05
N LEU A 822 1.38 33.92 9.53
CA LEU A 822 0.67 35.18 9.35
C LEU A 822 0.61 35.59 7.89
N LEU A 823 1.74 35.54 7.18
CA LEU A 823 1.85 35.88 5.76
C LEU A 823 0.94 34.99 4.90
N GLN A 824 0.93 33.68 5.15
CA GLN A 824 0.07 32.74 4.43
C GLN A 824 -1.41 33.03 4.66
N ALA A 825 -1.83 33.29 5.91
CA ALA A 825 -3.22 33.60 6.20
C ALA A 825 -3.64 34.97 5.61
N LEU A 826 -2.74 35.97 5.63
CA LEU A 826 -2.98 37.26 4.98
C LEU A 826 -3.12 37.11 3.46
N ASN A 827 -2.29 36.27 2.82
CA ASN A 827 -2.41 35.97 1.39
C ASN A 827 -3.73 35.26 1.06
N GLN A 828 -4.17 34.31 1.90
CA GLN A 828 -5.43 33.57 1.71
C GLN A 828 -6.67 34.49 1.75
N GLU A 829 -6.65 35.48 2.63
CA GLU A 829 -7.68 36.52 2.74
C GLU A 829 -7.51 37.65 1.72
N GLY A 830 -6.51 37.55 0.82
CA GLY A 830 -6.28 38.48 -0.29
C GLY A 830 -5.62 39.82 0.10
N TYR A 831 -5.06 39.95 1.31
CA TYR A 831 -4.44 41.20 1.77
C TYR A 831 -3.09 41.49 1.11
N LEU A 832 -2.36 40.46 0.69
CA LEU A 832 -1.03 40.59 0.09
C LEU A 832 -1.04 39.92 -1.29
N LEU A 833 -0.73 40.71 -2.32
CA LEU A 833 -0.52 40.23 -3.68
C LEU A 833 0.97 39.94 -3.85
N SER A 834 1.43 38.73 -3.51
CA SER A 834 2.78 38.32 -3.91
C SER A 834 2.81 36.90 -4.47
N GLN A 835 3.44 36.84 -5.63
CA GLN A 835 3.53 35.73 -6.58
C GLN A 835 4.07 34.47 -5.89
N ASP A 836 3.34 33.37 -6.03
CA ASP A 836 3.84 32.03 -5.73
C ASP A 836 5.21 31.86 -6.40
N ASN A 837 6.23 31.61 -5.58
CA ASN A 837 7.56 31.37 -6.11
C ASN A 837 7.53 29.99 -6.79
N GLU A 838 7.37 29.96 -8.11
CA GLU A 838 7.19 28.72 -8.89
C GLU A 838 8.34 27.70 -8.67
N ASN A 839 9.53 28.15 -8.24
CA ASN A 839 10.65 27.29 -7.84
C ASN A 839 11.25 27.72 -6.48
N PRO A 840 10.79 27.16 -5.36
CA PRO A 840 11.42 27.38 -4.05
C PRO A 840 12.82 26.76 -3.98
N GLU A 841 13.74 27.41 -3.27
CA GLU A 841 15.14 26.93 -3.13
C GLU A 841 15.20 25.58 -2.40
N PRO A 842 16.08 24.64 -2.80
CA PRO A 842 16.19 23.33 -2.14
C PRO A 842 16.83 23.39 -0.74
N PHE A 843 16.37 22.52 0.15
CA PHE A 843 16.90 22.28 1.51
C PHE A 843 17.25 20.79 1.67
N VAL A 844 18.26 20.45 2.47
CA VAL A 844 18.71 19.06 2.64
C VAL A 844 18.79 18.67 4.11
N LEU A 845 18.12 17.60 4.50
CA LEU A 845 18.28 16.93 5.78
C LEU A 845 19.07 15.63 5.58
N ILE A 846 20.20 15.51 6.27
CA ILE A 846 21.03 14.30 6.25
C ILE A 846 20.79 13.52 7.55
N ILE A 847 20.41 12.25 7.42
CA ILE A 847 20.17 11.32 8.53
C ILE A 847 21.17 10.18 8.44
N ASP A 848 22.26 10.28 9.19
CA ASP A 848 23.29 9.24 9.26
C ASP A 848 22.82 8.08 10.15
N GLU A 849 23.18 6.86 9.76
CA GLU A 849 22.81 5.61 10.46
C GLU A 849 21.30 5.50 10.71
N ILE A 850 20.48 5.77 9.68
CA ILE A 850 19.02 5.87 9.80
C ILE A 850 18.38 4.60 10.40
N ASN A 851 18.98 3.42 10.21
CA ASN A 851 18.51 2.16 10.77
C ASN A 851 18.86 1.93 12.24
N ARG A 852 19.68 2.78 12.89
CA ARG A 852 20.04 2.66 14.31
C ARG A 852 18.97 3.21 15.27
N GLY A 853 18.01 3.98 14.76
CA GLY A 853 16.85 4.47 15.51
C GLY A 853 15.57 3.74 15.11
N ASN A 854 14.56 3.72 16.00
CA ASN A 854 13.23 3.26 15.64
C ASN A 854 12.53 4.34 14.78
N ILE A 855 12.71 4.25 13.46
CA ILE A 855 12.28 5.28 12.51
C ILE A 855 10.77 5.54 12.61
N SER A 856 9.95 4.49 12.80
CA SER A 856 8.49 4.64 12.95
C SER A 856 8.13 5.45 14.21
N ARG A 857 8.88 5.29 15.31
CA ARG A 857 8.70 6.08 16.53
C ARG A 857 9.24 7.51 16.37
N ILE A 858 10.36 7.69 15.66
CA ILE A 858 10.99 9.01 15.45
C ILE A 858 10.16 9.89 14.52
N PHE A 859 9.67 9.34 13.40
CA PHE A 859 8.82 10.08 12.46
C PHE A 859 7.35 10.12 12.88
N GLY A 860 6.88 9.16 13.68
CA GLY A 860 5.48 9.07 14.09
C GLY A 860 4.53 9.07 12.89
N GLU A 861 3.52 9.93 12.96
CA GLU A 861 2.52 10.17 11.93
C GLU A 861 3.06 10.89 10.68
N LEU A 862 4.25 11.52 10.77
CA LEU A 862 4.87 12.27 9.68
C LEU A 862 5.49 11.38 8.61
N ILE A 863 5.59 10.08 8.87
CA ILE A 863 6.09 9.09 7.92
C ILE A 863 5.30 9.10 6.61
N THR A 864 4.04 9.53 6.62
CA THR A 864 3.21 9.66 5.42
C THR A 864 3.48 10.96 4.67
N LEU A 865 3.86 12.02 5.37
CA LEU A 865 4.05 13.35 4.79
C LEU A 865 5.35 13.48 3.98
N ILE A 866 6.34 12.62 4.23
CA ILE A 866 7.60 12.61 3.46
C ILE A 866 7.41 12.11 2.04
N GLU A 867 6.30 11.43 1.72
CA GLU A 867 5.99 10.92 0.38
C GLU A 867 5.79 12.06 -0.62
N ASP A 868 6.35 11.92 -1.82
CA ASP A 868 6.45 12.99 -2.82
C ASP A 868 5.08 13.66 -3.08
N SER A 869 4.02 12.88 -3.34
CA SER A 869 2.68 13.41 -3.63
C SER A 869 1.99 14.05 -2.43
N LYS A 870 2.40 13.73 -1.20
CA LYS A 870 1.75 14.17 0.05
C LYS A 870 2.34 15.45 0.63
N ARG A 871 3.40 15.98 0.00
CA ARG A 871 4.05 17.24 0.39
C ARG A 871 3.25 18.47 0.00
N ALA A 872 3.45 19.55 0.74
CA ALA A 872 2.81 20.84 0.49
C ALA A 872 3.17 21.38 -0.90
N GLY A 873 2.14 21.79 -1.65
CA GLY A 873 2.26 22.31 -3.01
C GLY A 873 2.07 21.27 -4.13
N ASN A 874 1.67 20.04 -3.81
CA ASN A 874 1.27 18.99 -4.77
C ASN A 874 -0.25 18.72 -4.72
N GLU A 875 -0.81 18.11 -5.77
CA GLU A 875 -2.27 17.87 -5.90
C GLU A 875 -2.85 17.04 -4.74
N GLU A 876 -2.07 16.08 -4.25
CA GLU A 876 -2.45 15.13 -3.19
C GLU A 876 -1.89 15.51 -1.82
N SER A 877 -1.56 16.80 -1.61
CA SER A 877 -0.92 17.29 -0.39
C SER A 877 -1.72 16.94 0.88
N LEU A 878 -1.01 16.60 1.95
CA LEU A 878 -1.57 16.23 3.24
C LEU A 878 -0.97 17.11 4.34
N SER A 879 -1.78 17.44 5.34
CA SER A 879 -1.31 17.96 6.62
C SER A 879 -1.77 17.04 7.76
N VAL A 880 -1.01 17.03 8.86
CA VAL A 880 -1.36 16.31 10.07
C VAL A 880 -1.27 17.25 11.26
N LYS A 881 -2.20 17.08 12.20
CA LYS A 881 -2.21 17.78 13.48
C LYS A 881 -1.21 17.17 14.45
N LEU A 882 -0.17 17.92 14.81
CA LEU A 882 0.89 17.46 15.71
C LEU A 882 0.36 17.21 17.14
N PRO A 883 0.85 16.19 17.86
CA PRO A 883 0.33 15.76 19.16
C PRO A 883 0.61 16.75 20.30
N TYR A 884 1.74 17.47 20.30
CA TYR A 884 2.11 18.36 21.40
C TYR A 884 1.56 19.77 21.19
N SER A 885 1.90 20.40 20.07
CA SER A 885 1.49 21.77 19.75
C SER A 885 0.04 21.89 19.27
N LYS A 886 -0.58 20.78 18.85
CA LYS A 886 -1.92 20.73 18.23
C LYS A 886 -2.04 21.57 16.96
N LYS A 887 -0.93 21.91 16.30
CA LYS A 887 -0.89 22.65 15.03
C LYS A 887 -0.90 21.71 13.83
N GLU A 888 -1.46 22.17 12.72
CA GLU A 888 -1.31 21.51 11.42
C GLU A 888 0.14 21.60 10.93
N PHE A 889 0.64 20.51 10.36
CA PHE A 889 2.01 20.41 9.86
C PHE A 889 2.03 19.61 8.55
N SER A 890 2.85 20.05 7.60
CA SER A 890 3.05 19.42 6.29
C SER A 890 4.54 19.43 5.90
N VAL A 891 4.99 18.55 5.01
CA VAL A 891 6.41 18.58 4.57
C VAL A 891 6.49 19.38 3.26
N PRO A 892 7.38 20.37 3.11
CA PRO A 892 7.44 21.17 1.89
C PRO A 892 8.13 20.42 0.74
N LYS A 893 7.72 20.72 -0.51
CA LYS A 893 8.21 20.02 -1.72
C LYS A 893 9.69 20.22 -2.04
N ASN A 894 10.33 21.26 -1.49
CA ASN A 894 11.74 21.60 -1.68
C ASN A 894 12.68 21.04 -0.59
N LEU A 895 12.19 20.26 0.37
CA LEU A 895 13.04 19.55 1.33
C LEU A 895 13.54 18.23 0.73
N TYR A 896 14.81 17.88 0.91
CA TYR A 896 15.38 16.62 0.47
C TYR A 896 15.92 15.86 1.69
N ILE A 897 15.67 14.56 1.78
CA ILE A 897 16.14 13.71 2.87
C ILE A 897 17.17 12.72 2.33
N ILE A 898 18.37 12.70 2.91
CA ILE A 898 19.46 11.80 2.58
C ILE A 898 19.78 10.94 3.80
N GLY A 899 19.38 9.67 3.79
CA GLY A 899 19.74 8.69 4.79
C GLY A 899 21.04 7.95 4.45
N THR A 900 21.77 7.47 5.46
CA THR A 900 22.80 6.43 5.29
C THR A 900 22.43 5.18 6.09
N MET A 901 22.74 3.99 5.56
CA MET A 901 22.39 2.72 6.19
C MET A 901 23.52 1.69 6.03
N ASN A 902 23.95 1.08 7.12
CA ASN A 902 24.81 -0.12 7.07
C ASN A 902 23.94 -1.36 6.90
N SER A 903 24.16 -2.15 5.85
CA SER A 903 23.33 -3.33 5.55
C SER A 903 23.74 -4.59 6.31
N SER A 904 24.96 -4.67 6.84
CA SER A 904 25.46 -5.82 7.62
C SER A 904 24.99 -5.87 9.08
N ASP A 905 24.40 -4.79 9.60
CA ASP A 905 24.10 -4.67 11.03
C ASP A 905 22.80 -5.42 11.37
N ARG A 906 22.95 -6.68 11.83
CA ARG A 906 21.84 -7.59 12.20
C ARG A 906 21.19 -7.22 13.55
N SER A 907 21.76 -6.30 14.31
CA SER A 907 21.32 -5.91 15.67
C SER A 907 20.17 -4.89 15.67
N LEU A 908 19.73 -4.44 14.49
CA LEU A 908 18.84 -3.30 14.32
C LEU A 908 17.45 -3.72 13.81
N THR A 909 16.44 -2.91 14.15
CA THR A 909 15.08 -3.10 13.61
C THR A 909 15.14 -2.96 12.08
N GLY A 910 14.66 -3.98 11.37
CA GLY A 910 14.54 -3.90 9.91
C GLY A 910 13.72 -2.68 9.52
N LEU A 911 14.19 -1.93 8.51
CA LEU A 911 13.50 -0.75 8.02
C LEU A 911 12.12 -1.18 7.48
N ASP A 912 11.04 -0.67 8.08
CA ASP A 912 9.65 -1.01 7.75
C ASP A 912 9.39 -0.87 6.23
N ILE A 913 8.59 -1.77 5.65
CA ILE A 913 8.18 -1.71 4.23
C ILE A 913 7.52 -0.36 3.92
N ALA A 914 6.79 0.21 4.88
CA ALA A 914 6.18 1.52 4.74
C ALA A 914 7.22 2.65 4.59
N LEU A 915 8.42 2.49 5.14
CA LEU A 915 9.55 3.41 4.92
C LEU A 915 10.27 3.08 3.62
N ARG A 916 10.48 1.79 3.31
CA ARG A 916 11.17 1.39 2.08
C ARG A 916 10.48 1.93 0.81
N ARG A 917 9.15 2.00 0.78
CA ARG A 917 8.42 2.59 -0.36
C ARG A 917 8.55 4.11 -0.50
N ARG A 918 9.04 4.80 0.54
CA ARG A 918 9.13 6.27 0.61
C ARG A 918 10.55 6.80 0.42
N PHE A 919 11.54 5.92 0.34
CA PHE A 919 12.93 6.26 0.08
C PHE A 919 13.44 5.54 -1.17
N THR A 920 14.24 6.24 -1.96
CA THR A 920 15.01 5.63 -3.05
C THR A 920 16.31 5.03 -2.50
N PHE A 921 16.54 3.74 -2.69
CA PHE A 921 17.73 3.06 -2.18
C PHE A 921 18.85 3.10 -3.21
N ILE A 922 19.98 3.71 -2.84
CA ILE A 922 21.17 3.83 -3.67
C ILE A 922 22.26 2.96 -3.05
N GLU A 923 22.58 1.86 -3.72
CA GLU A 923 23.62 0.94 -3.29
C GLU A 923 25.01 1.56 -3.47
N MET A 924 25.84 1.46 -2.44
CA MET A 924 27.22 1.90 -2.40
C MET A 924 28.11 0.65 -2.21
N PRO A 925 28.41 -0.09 -3.29
CA PRO A 925 29.23 -1.29 -3.20
C PRO A 925 30.70 -0.95 -2.90
N PRO A 926 31.49 -1.90 -2.40
CA PRO A 926 32.94 -1.75 -2.36
C PRO A 926 33.50 -1.45 -3.75
N LYS A 927 34.48 -0.53 -3.83
CA LYS A 927 35.12 -0.12 -5.09
C LYS A 927 36.63 -0.43 -5.06
N PRO A 928 37.04 -1.70 -5.22
CA PRO A 928 38.46 -2.06 -5.24
C PRO A 928 39.28 -1.32 -6.30
N LYS A 929 38.64 -0.90 -7.40
CA LYS A 929 39.25 -0.09 -8.47
C LYS A 929 39.87 1.23 -7.98
N LEU A 930 39.42 1.79 -6.86
CA LEU A 930 40.01 3.00 -6.27
C LEU A 930 41.42 2.77 -5.72
N LEU A 931 41.79 1.50 -5.49
CA LEU A 931 43.06 1.03 -4.96
C LEU A 931 43.94 0.37 -6.05
N LYS A 932 43.54 0.45 -7.34
CA LYS A 932 44.23 -0.24 -8.44
C LYS A 932 45.71 0.14 -8.60
N ASN A 933 46.07 1.37 -8.18
CA ASN A 933 47.44 1.90 -8.26
C ASN A 933 48.24 1.68 -6.97
N VAL A 934 47.65 1.07 -5.95
CA VAL A 934 48.33 0.77 -4.68
C VAL A 934 48.94 -0.62 -4.80
N ILE A 935 50.27 -0.65 -4.93
CA ILE A 935 51.06 -1.88 -5.04
C ILE A 935 52.04 -1.90 -3.87
N ILE A 936 52.02 -2.99 -3.10
CA ILE A 936 52.92 -3.20 -1.96
C ILE A 936 53.72 -4.46 -2.26
N GLU A 937 55.04 -4.31 -2.45
CA GLU A 937 55.95 -5.42 -2.74
C GLU A 937 55.44 -6.38 -3.84
N GLY A 938 54.82 -5.83 -4.89
CA GLY A 938 54.28 -6.59 -6.03
C GLY A 938 52.82 -7.06 -5.89
N VAL A 939 52.18 -6.92 -4.72
CA VAL A 939 50.76 -7.24 -4.51
C VAL A 939 49.89 -6.03 -4.82
N ASN A 940 48.92 -6.20 -5.73
CA ASN A 940 47.92 -5.18 -6.03
C ASN A 940 46.79 -5.21 -4.99
N ILE A 941 46.65 -4.14 -4.19
CA ILE A 941 45.66 -4.08 -3.10
C ILE A 941 44.22 -4.05 -3.62
N GLY A 942 43.99 -3.43 -4.80
CA GLY A 942 42.69 -3.50 -5.45
C GLY A 942 42.29 -4.93 -5.80
N LYS A 943 43.22 -5.73 -6.35
CA LYS A 943 42.96 -7.14 -6.66
C LYS A 943 42.79 -7.97 -5.38
N LEU A 944 43.57 -7.69 -4.35
CA LEU A 944 43.48 -8.35 -3.05
C LEU A 944 42.08 -8.20 -2.44
N LEU A 945 41.57 -6.97 -2.39
CA LEU A 945 40.23 -6.67 -1.86
C LEU A 945 39.13 -7.32 -2.69
N GLU A 946 39.26 -7.33 -4.03
CA GLU A 946 38.31 -7.99 -4.92
C GLU A 946 38.19 -9.49 -4.59
N VAL A 947 39.33 -10.19 -4.45
CA VAL A 947 39.35 -11.63 -4.16
C VAL A 947 38.81 -11.93 -2.76
N ILE A 948 39.14 -11.11 -1.76
CA ILE A 948 38.59 -11.25 -0.40
C ILE A 948 37.06 -11.12 -0.43
N ASN A 949 36.53 -10.09 -1.10
CA ASN A 949 35.09 -9.86 -1.17
C ASN A 949 34.36 -10.97 -1.94
N GLN A 950 34.93 -11.50 -3.03
CA GLN A 950 34.37 -12.66 -3.73
C GLN A 950 34.20 -13.88 -2.82
N ARG A 951 35.15 -14.12 -1.92
CA ARG A 951 35.05 -15.23 -0.95
C ARG A 951 34.03 -14.96 0.14
N ILE A 952 33.95 -13.72 0.63
CA ILE A 952 32.94 -13.33 1.62
C ILE A 952 31.54 -13.46 1.04
N GLU A 953 31.31 -13.04 -0.22
CA GLU A 953 30.01 -13.21 -0.91
C GLU A 953 29.58 -14.68 -0.99
N VAL A 954 30.52 -15.59 -1.23
CA VAL A 954 30.25 -17.04 -1.31
C VAL A 954 30.01 -17.65 0.07
N LEU A 955 30.79 -17.24 1.07
CA LEU A 955 30.74 -17.82 2.42
C LEU A 955 29.64 -17.21 3.31
N LEU A 956 29.17 -16.01 2.98
CA LEU A 956 28.19 -15.26 3.77
C LEU A 956 27.16 -14.57 2.86
N ASP A 957 27.41 -13.33 2.44
CA ASP A 957 26.59 -12.57 1.48
C ASP A 957 27.32 -11.29 1.04
N ARG A 958 26.69 -10.52 0.13
CA ARG A 958 27.21 -9.25 -0.40
C ARG A 958 27.22 -8.09 0.61
N ASP A 959 26.33 -8.10 1.60
CA ASP A 959 26.18 -7.02 2.56
C ASP A 959 27.31 -7.00 3.59
N HIS A 960 28.03 -8.11 3.75
CA HIS A 960 29.20 -8.26 4.62
C HIS A 960 30.55 -8.06 3.90
N CYS A 961 30.55 -7.58 2.65
CA CYS A 961 31.80 -7.30 1.95
C CYS A 961 32.62 -6.20 2.65
N ILE A 962 33.95 -6.29 2.55
CA ILE A 962 34.84 -5.29 3.11
C ILE A 962 34.89 -4.05 2.21
N GLY A 963 34.63 -2.89 2.81
CA GLY A 963 34.72 -1.60 2.15
C GLY A 963 36.15 -1.14 1.87
N HIS A 964 36.32 -0.42 0.76
CA HIS A 964 37.62 0.11 0.31
C HIS A 964 38.21 1.16 1.26
N ALA A 965 37.40 1.83 2.09
CA ALA A 965 37.88 2.84 3.05
C ALA A 965 38.92 2.28 4.03
N ASN A 966 38.85 0.99 4.37
CA ASN A 966 39.83 0.32 5.25
C ASN A 966 41.26 0.39 4.70
N PHE A 967 41.42 0.48 3.38
CA PHE A 967 42.71 0.44 2.67
C PHE A 967 43.11 1.79 2.07
N MET A 968 42.28 2.84 2.17
CA MET A 968 42.55 4.12 1.51
C MET A 968 43.80 4.83 2.06
N SER A 969 44.15 4.61 3.32
CA SER A 969 45.37 5.17 3.93
C SER A 969 46.67 4.60 3.32
N LEU A 970 46.62 3.45 2.64
CA LEU A 970 47.76 2.91 1.90
C LEU A 970 48.11 3.74 0.66
N LYS A 971 47.26 4.68 0.22
CA LYS A 971 47.63 5.64 -0.83
C LYS A 971 48.73 6.59 -0.37
N GLU A 972 48.74 6.93 0.91
CA GLU A 972 49.71 7.84 1.52
C GLU A 972 50.90 7.07 2.10
N ASN A 973 50.65 5.89 2.69
CA ASN A 973 51.67 5.03 3.28
C ASN A 973 51.57 3.58 2.75
N PRO A 974 52.06 3.28 1.52
CA PRO A 974 51.96 1.95 0.89
C PRO A 974 53.03 0.97 1.41
N THR A 975 53.10 0.75 2.73
CA THR A 975 54.07 -0.15 3.36
C THR A 975 53.45 -1.47 3.81
N LEU A 976 54.25 -2.55 3.81
CA LEU A 976 53.82 -3.86 4.29
C LEU A 976 53.42 -3.81 5.77
N GLU A 977 54.15 -3.06 6.60
CA GLU A 977 53.83 -2.87 8.01
C GLU A 977 52.43 -2.24 8.20
N HIS A 978 52.10 -1.22 7.40
CA HIS A 978 50.79 -0.58 7.45
C HIS A 978 49.67 -1.51 6.96
N LEU A 979 49.91 -2.28 5.90
CA LEU A 979 48.98 -3.30 5.41
C LEU A 979 48.73 -4.40 6.48
N ALA A 980 49.79 -4.87 7.14
CA ALA A 980 49.71 -5.82 8.24
C ALA A 980 48.90 -5.25 9.42
N GLY A 981 49.12 -3.98 9.77
CA GLY A 981 48.33 -3.26 10.77
C GLY A 981 46.84 -3.24 10.43
N ILE A 982 46.47 -2.91 9.18
CA ILE A 982 45.08 -2.92 8.71
C ILE A 982 44.45 -4.30 8.88
N PHE A 983 45.14 -5.37 8.49
CA PHE A 983 44.61 -6.73 8.63
C PHE A 983 44.40 -7.12 10.09
N LYS A 984 45.40 -6.90 10.96
CA LYS A 984 45.33 -7.28 12.38
C LYS A 984 44.31 -6.48 13.18
N GLN A 985 44.20 -5.18 12.92
CA GLN A 985 43.42 -4.26 13.75
C GLN A 985 42.02 -3.97 13.21
N LYS A 986 41.77 -4.21 11.91
CA LYS A 986 40.48 -3.89 11.27
C LYS A 986 39.86 -5.09 10.58
N ILE A 987 40.57 -5.74 9.67
CA ILE A 987 39.97 -6.78 8.82
C ILE A 987 39.65 -8.05 9.61
N ILE A 988 40.60 -8.57 10.39
CA ILE A 988 40.39 -9.79 11.18
C ILE A 988 39.29 -9.59 12.23
N PRO A 989 39.32 -8.53 13.07
CA PRO A 989 38.23 -8.28 14.02
C PRO A 989 36.85 -8.15 13.35
N GLN A 990 36.78 -7.48 12.20
CA GLN A 990 35.53 -7.37 11.43
C GLN A 990 35.04 -8.74 10.91
N LEU A 991 35.94 -9.59 10.42
CA LEU A 991 35.60 -10.94 9.99
C LEU A 991 35.22 -11.86 11.16
N GLN A 992 35.80 -11.68 12.34
CA GLN A 992 35.39 -12.39 13.56
C GLN A 992 33.93 -12.09 13.91
N GLU A 993 33.52 -10.82 13.82
CA GLU A 993 32.13 -10.42 14.01
C GLU A 993 31.21 -11.03 12.95
N TYR A 994 31.62 -11.00 11.67
CA TYR A 994 30.81 -11.51 10.56
C TYR A 994 30.63 -13.04 10.59
N PHE A 995 31.64 -13.77 11.02
CA PHE A 995 31.63 -15.23 11.08
C PHE A 995 31.38 -15.78 12.49
N PHE A 996 30.99 -14.95 13.46
CA PHE A 996 30.75 -15.34 14.86
C PHE A 996 31.88 -16.20 15.45
N ASP A 997 33.13 -15.73 15.29
CA ASP A 997 34.36 -16.43 15.71
C ASP A 997 34.59 -17.82 15.04
N ASP A 998 33.98 -18.09 13.89
CA ASP A 998 34.31 -19.26 13.04
C ASP A 998 35.63 -19.03 12.28
N TRP A 999 36.74 -19.20 13.00
CA TRP A 999 38.11 -19.01 12.48
C TRP A 999 38.45 -19.86 11.26
N ALA A 1000 37.79 -21.00 11.07
CA ALA A 1000 37.99 -21.84 9.89
C ALA A 1000 37.50 -21.12 8.62
N LYS A 1001 36.32 -20.48 8.67
CA LYS A 1001 35.81 -19.66 7.57
C LYS A 1001 36.64 -18.41 7.33
N ILE A 1002 37.12 -17.76 8.39
CA ILE A 1002 38.03 -16.61 8.25
C ILE A 1002 39.32 -17.04 7.53
N ASN A 1003 39.87 -18.20 7.88
CA ASN A 1003 41.06 -18.75 7.20
C ASN A 1003 40.78 -19.06 5.71
N LEU A 1004 39.58 -19.55 5.38
CA LEU A 1004 39.15 -19.77 3.99
C LEU A 1004 39.05 -18.46 3.20
N VAL A 1005 38.58 -17.36 3.80
CA VAL A 1005 38.59 -16.03 3.17
C VAL A 1005 40.01 -15.63 2.76
N PHE A 1006 41.02 -15.98 3.56
CA PHE A 1006 42.43 -15.73 3.25
C PHE A 1006 43.12 -16.84 2.43
N PHE A 1007 42.37 -17.80 1.89
CA PHE A 1007 42.92 -18.93 1.12
C PHE A 1007 43.92 -19.79 1.90
N ASN A 1008 43.71 -19.98 3.20
CA ASN A 1008 44.62 -20.73 4.07
C ASN A 1008 46.07 -20.25 3.96
N ASN A 1009 46.28 -18.94 3.80
CA ASN A 1009 47.59 -18.35 3.52
C ASN A 1009 48.62 -18.47 4.65
N GLY A 1010 48.19 -18.92 5.84
CA GLY A 1010 49.03 -19.07 7.03
C GLY A 1010 48.92 -17.91 8.02
N MET A 1011 48.07 -16.90 7.78
CA MET A 1011 47.81 -15.83 8.77
C MET A 1011 46.98 -16.32 9.96
N ILE A 1012 46.15 -17.33 9.74
CA ILE A 1012 45.33 -17.99 10.76
C ILE A 1012 45.70 -19.48 10.72
N VAL A 1013 46.17 -20.01 11.84
CA VAL A 1013 46.65 -21.40 11.94
C VAL A 1013 45.99 -22.12 13.10
N GLU A 1014 45.80 -23.42 12.95
CA GLU A 1014 45.35 -24.29 14.03
C GLU A 1014 46.48 -24.45 15.06
N ASP A 1015 46.17 -24.19 16.32
CA ASP A 1015 47.12 -24.30 17.42
C ASP A 1015 47.23 -25.76 17.89
N LYS A 1016 48.23 -26.46 17.37
CA LYS A 1016 48.45 -27.89 17.61
C LYS A 1016 49.13 -28.19 18.95
N GLU A 1017 49.55 -27.17 19.69
CA GLU A 1017 50.27 -27.33 20.97
C GLU A 1017 49.32 -27.48 22.17
N ILE A 1018 48.02 -27.24 22.00
CA ILE A 1018 47.04 -27.33 23.07
C ILE A 1018 46.39 -28.71 23.07
N ASN A 1019 46.82 -29.57 23.99
CA ASN A 1019 46.17 -30.86 24.22
C ASN A 1019 44.95 -30.68 25.14
N ILE A 1020 43.75 -30.75 24.55
CA ILE A 1020 42.47 -30.49 25.23
C ILE A 1020 42.21 -31.55 26.33
N SER A 1021 42.59 -32.81 26.12
CA SER A 1021 42.37 -33.89 27.08
C SER A 1021 43.26 -33.82 28.33
N GLY A 1022 44.29 -32.96 28.31
CA GLY A 1022 45.13 -32.67 29.48
C GLY A 1022 44.68 -31.43 30.28
N LEU A 1023 43.70 -30.67 29.80
CA LEU A 1023 43.30 -29.37 30.38
C LEU A 1023 42.08 -29.45 31.30
N PHE A 1024 41.22 -30.46 31.14
CA PHE A 1024 39.99 -30.62 31.91
C PHE A 1024 39.92 -32.00 32.59
N PRO A 1025 39.28 -32.11 33.77
CA PRO A 1025 39.09 -33.40 34.42
C PRO A 1025 38.15 -34.31 33.61
N ALA A 1026 38.46 -35.62 33.54
CA ALA A 1026 37.78 -36.61 32.69
C ALA A 1026 36.26 -36.76 32.93
N ASN A 1027 35.75 -36.32 34.08
CA ASN A 1027 34.32 -36.34 34.41
C ASN A 1027 33.51 -35.22 33.75
N ILE A 1028 34.14 -34.16 33.24
CA ILE A 1028 33.46 -33.03 32.57
C ILE A 1028 33.29 -33.29 31.06
N GLU A 1029 34.17 -34.08 30.45
CA GLU A 1029 34.12 -34.40 29.00
C GLU A 1029 32.93 -35.28 28.60
N GLN A 1030 32.45 -36.14 29.51
CA GLN A 1030 31.33 -37.05 29.24
C GLN A 1030 29.96 -36.35 29.26
N ASP A 1031 29.78 -35.32 30.09
CA ASP A 1031 28.48 -34.67 30.30
C ASP A 1031 28.17 -33.55 29.28
N MET A 1032 29.17 -32.97 28.62
CA MET A 1032 28.97 -31.79 27.76
C MET A 1032 29.07 -32.05 26.24
N HIS A 1033 29.26 -33.28 25.76
CA HIS A 1033 29.49 -33.57 24.32
C HIS A 1033 30.58 -32.69 23.66
N TYR A 1034 31.49 -32.09 24.43
CA TYR A 1034 32.65 -31.35 23.91
C TYR A 1034 33.71 -32.36 23.47
N SER A 1035 33.45 -33.02 22.34
CA SER A 1035 34.39 -33.99 21.77
C SER A 1035 35.73 -33.34 21.42
N GLU A 1036 36.77 -34.19 21.38
CA GLU A 1036 38.17 -34.00 20.98
C GLU A 1036 38.41 -33.31 19.61
N GLN A 1037 37.38 -32.73 18.98
CA GLN A 1037 37.38 -32.18 17.63
C GLN A 1037 37.37 -30.64 17.57
N LYS A 1038 37.29 -29.93 18.70
CA LYS A 1038 37.28 -28.46 18.70
C LYS A 1038 38.68 -27.92 18.41
N LYS A 1039 38.89 -27.47 17.18
CA LYS A 1039 40.14 -26.84 16.73
C LYS A 1039 40.31 -25.47 17.41
N ILE A 1040 41.44 -25.28 18.09
CA ILE A 1040 41.84 -23.96 18.59
C ILE A 1040 42.64 -23.27 17.49
N TRP A 1041 42.39 -21.98 17.28
CA TRP A 1041 43.01 -21.20 16.22
C TRP A 1041 43.79 -20.04 16.83
N LYS A 1042 44.93 -19.70 16.23
CA LYS A 1042 45.73 -18.53 16.59
C LYS A 1042 46.11 -17.71 15.35
N ILE A 1043 46.33 -16.42 15.57
CA ILE A 1043 46.86 -15.51 14.56
C ILE A 1043 48.38 -15.69 14.53
N GLU A 1044 48.93 -16.09 13.40
CA GLU A 1044 50.38 -16.27 13.23
C GLU A 1044 51.05 -14.93 12.91
N THR A 1045 51.67 -14.30 13.89
CA THR A 1045 52.17 -12.93 13.77
C THR A 1045 53.32 -12.79 12.77
N GLU A 1046 54.13 -13.83 12.56
CA GLU A 1046 55.24 -13.81 11.61
C GLU A 1046 54.75 -13.84 10.16
N ALA A 1047 53.59 -14.46 9.88
CA ALA A 1047 53.01 -14.52 8.54
C ALA A 1047 52.73 -13.12 7.95
N PHE A 1048 52.48 -12.12 8.79
CA PHE A 1048 52.23 -10.74 8.36
C PHE A 1048 53.50 -9.94 8.04
N LYS A 1049 54.69 -10.44 8.39
CA LYS A 1049 55.97 -9.78 8.10
C LYS A 1049 56.49 -10.05 6.69
N THR A 1050 55.85 -10.97 5.97
CA THR A 1050 56.27 -11.36 4.61
C THR A 1050 55.13 -11.10 3.63
N ILE A 1051 55.46 -10.60 2.43
CA ILE A 1051 54.47 -10.36 1.38
C ILE A 1051 53.85 -11.66 0.83
N ASP A 1052 54.53 -12.79 1.00
CA ASP A 1052 54.09 -14.11 0.53
C ASP A 1052 52.70 -14.50 1.06
N ALA A 1053 52.40 -14.22 2.33
CA ALA A 1053 51.09 -14.52 2.91
C ALA A 1053 49.97 -13.70 2.24
N PHE A 1054 50.23 -12.43 1.90
CA PHE A 1054 49.26 -11.61 1.17
C PHE A 1054 49.11 -12.04 -0.29
N THR A 1055 50.22 -12.44 -0.92
CA THR A 1055 50.24 -12.96 -2.30
C THR A 1055 49.41 -14.23 -2.43
N LYS A 1056 49.51 -15.15 -1.46
CA LYS A 1056 48.72 -16.39 -1.41
C LYS A 1056 47.21 -16.15 -1.40
N ILE A 1057 46.74 -15.02 -0.86
CA ILE A 1057 45.30 -14.67 -0.89
C ILE A 1057 44.78 -14.60 -2.33
N LEU A 1058 45.61 -14.21 -3.31
CA LEU A 1058 45.23 -14.13 -4.72
C LEU A 1058 45.05 -15.49 -5.41
N GLY A 1059 45.40 -16.60 -4.74
CA GLY A 1059 45.39 -17.94 -5.31
C GLY A 1059 46.74 -18.35 -5.92
N SER A 1060 46.97 -19.65 -6.05
CA SER A 1060 48.18 -20.20 -6.69
C SER A 1060 48.18 -19.84 -8.18
N LYS A 1061 49.26 -19.22 -8.69
CA LYS A 1061 49.52 -19.12 -10.13
C LYS A 1061 49.57 -20.55 -10.69
N SER A 1062 48.56 -20.93 -11.47
CA SER A 1062 48.66 -22.07 -12.41
C SER A 1062 49.58 -21.72 -13.56
#